data_AF-A0A2V5WQ12-F1
#
_entry.id   AF-A0A2V5WQ12-F1
#
_cell.length_a   1.000
_cell.length_b   1.000
_cell.length_c   1.000
_cell.angle_alpha   90.00
_cell.angle_beta   90.00
_cell.angle_gamma   90.00
#
_symmetry.space_group_name_H-M   'P 1'
#
loop_
_entity.id
_entity.type
_entity.pdbx_description
1 polymer ?
#
loop_
_entity_poly.entity_id
_entity_poly.type
_entity_poly.pdbx_seq_one_letter_code
_entity_poly.pdbx_strand_id
1 'polypeptide(L)'
;MFLNRQQLIAFRATTQFSSNALQYLSTFCRELNAPSWKPSTPAGSSIDYATLANTPTARTSIAINRDLLNVYVPGTDWTKAAFTRADGTTADQTDLLIKQRFPLSRINGLADPTFASTAISTINNGVLVPASATTVQRDFGLFWNSANKRWDYVGATGSTVLSAIERLDQVAAENREPNFFELLKAVILSASVGIGSGSGSTFVAAEGKYYNNTSNFSADSQIMQIGANIIDQWDSDNIPTFIGFKDPTTSTVYEIAGIENLPYLNKLVFKPSWTSVTSKGVTTYTLDAWLIPSLWNPHQNAPPAASQNVQIAMTSGTLTANTTSPTGATSALTGSATLFMAVDASLFPTSAAAPTPSGPTTANGIKSSSLPAGITKSADNSNYGFHPPSLTGIPSTTPPSTTTTVYPSFGAGTNFELQVQVSTSPSVWKAYQRWTGCSNTTPVTCQSPSTWLPNTNLQDPEFVTLDPRTLRFGAWANDAKHSAVATDYTTGLLTTLDQGGGTYETITALPPTPQGTNFIYTGPPYALYNYANNPTSSTVYYKDLDTLRRQGDIISGATTAMLPADVVDRPQILNRPFQSLAELGQVFRDQPWKTLDFTTASSPDAGLLDVFTLHESANEGGKTSLNTSQKPALTAILSQATKRLTDSTGATVITSAQRDAIVNALFNITSTNPMIRKTDLLTQLANDLSVTVLGNKEARELVMRAFSDTCQTRSWNLLIDLVAQSGRYPPTASSLAGFLVEGEQHYWVHVAIDRFTGQVVDKQIEVVNE
;
A
#
# COMPACT_ATOMS: atom_id res chain seq x y z
N MET A 1 -11.56 -21.79 29.19
CA MET A 1 -10.35 -22.42 28.61
C MET A 1 -9.99 -23.60 29.49
N PHE A 2 -9.81 -24.80 28.93
CA PHE A 2 -9.41 -25.98 29.72
C PHE A 2 -7.91 -25.90 30.02
N LEU A 3 -7.52 -26.18 31.26
CA LEU A 3 -6.12 -26.11 31.68
C LEU A 3 -5.34 -27.39 31.34
N ASN A 4 -6.04 -28.51 31.17
CA ASN A 4 -5.46 -29.81 30.83
C ASN A 4 -6.45 -30.70 30.07
N ARG A 5 -5.95 -31.82 29.53
CA ARG A 5 -6.76 -32.74 28.71
C ARG A 5 -7.85 -33.44 29.51
N GLN A 6 -7.60 -33.76 30.78
CA GLN A 6 -8.61 -34.36 31.67
C GLN A 6 -9.83 -33.45 31.86
N GLN A 7 -9.64 -32.14 32.04
CA GLN A 7 -10.73 -31.17 32.14
C GLN A 7 -11.54 -31.06 30.85
N LEU A 8 -10.88 -31.10 29.69
CA LEU A 8 -11.56 -31.11 28.40
C LEU A 8 -12.40 -32.39 28.21
N ILE A 9 -11.84 -33.55 28.56
CA ILE A 9 -12.54 -34.84 28.50
C ILE A 9 -13.72 -34.86 29.48
N ALA A 10 -13.51 -34.41 30.73
CA ALA A 10 -14.56 -34.31 31.74
C ALA A 10 -15.68 -33.36 31.29
N PHE A 11 -15.33 -32.19 30.76
CA PHE A 11 -16.31 -31.24 30.21
C PHE A 11 -17.09 -31.85 29.05
N ARG A 12 -16.44 -32.58 28.14
CA ARG A 12 -17.11 -33.32 27.07
C ARG A 12 -18.05 -34.38 27.63
N ALA A 13 -17.65 -35.10 28.66
CA ALA A 13 -18.52 -36.09 29.32
C ALA A 13 -19.76 -35.42 29.94
N THR A 14 -19.60 -34.23 30.53
CA THR A 14 -20.70 -33.45 31.13
C THR A 14 -21.64 -32.85 30.08
N THR A 15 -21.09 -32.26 29.02
CA THR A 15 -21.87 -31.55 27.99
C THR A 15 -22.33 -32.44 26.85
N GLN A 16 -21.83 -33.68 26.79
CA GLN A 16 -22.18 -34.72 25.81
C GLN A 16 -22.08 -34.28 24.34
N PHE A 17 -21.28 -33.26 24.03
CA PHE A 17 -21.03 -32.93 22.64
C PHE A 17 -20.29 -34.09 21.95
N SER A 18 -20.44 -34.15 20.62
CA SER A 18 -19.88 -35.23 19.80
C SER A 18 -18.38 -35.42 20.09
N SER A 19 -17.94 -36.65 20.33
CA SER A 19 -16.50 -36.95 20.49
C SER A 19 -15.68 -36.48 19.29
N ASN A 20 -16.29 -36.43 18.11
CA ASN A 20 -15.67 -35.88 16.90
C ASN A 20 -15.31 -34.40 17.04
N ALA A 21 -15.96 -33.63 17.92
CA ALA A 21 -15.60 -32.23 18.12
C ALA A 21 -14.27 -32.05 18.87
N LEU A 22 -13.78 -33.09 19.57
CA LEU A 22 -12.48 -33.04 20.24
C LEU A 22 -11.32 -32.81 19.27
N GLN A 23 -11.48 -33.15 17.98
CA GLN A 23 -10.46 -32.90 16.96
C GLN A 23 -10.24 -31.40 16.66
N TYR A 24 -11.18 -30.54 17.07
CA TYR A 24 -11.08 -29.08 16.93
C TYR A 24 -10.59 -28.41 18.22
N LEU A 25 -10.39 -29.17 19.29
CA LEU A 25 -10.04 -28.64 20.61
C LEU A 25 -8.65 -29.16 20.99
N SER A 26 -7.73 -28.22 21.24
CA SER A 26 -6.41 -28.53 21.81
C SER A 26 -6.28 -27.91 23.19
N THR A 27 -5.57 -28.61 24.08
CA THR A 27 -5.17 -28.11 25.40
C THR A 27 -3.76 -27.54 25.41
N PHE A 28 -2.95 -27.87 24.39
CA PHE A 28 -1.58 -27.40 24.26
C PHE A 28 -1.20 -27.22 22.79
N CYS A 29 -0.91 -25.98 22.41
CA CYS A 29 -0.20 -25.65 21.19
C CYS A 29 0.47 -24.30 21.36
N ARG A 30 1.75 -24.19 20.98
CA ARG A 30 2.58 -22.98 21.10
C ARG A 30 3.30 -22.67 19.79
N GLU A 31 3.42 -21.39 19.49
CA GLU A 31 4.30 -20.83 18.47
C GLU A 31 5.31 -19.90 19.17
N LEU A 32 6.59 -20.04 18.85
CA LEU A 32 7.59 -19.02 19.16
C LEU A 32 7.36 -17.82 18.23
N ASN A 33 7.06 -16.64 18.77
CA ASN A 33 6.76 -15.44 17.99
C ASN A 33 8.05 -14.74 17.52
N ALA A 34 8.84 -15.45 16.73
CA ALA A 34 10.08 -14.98 16.16
C ALA A 34 10.02 -15.04 14.63
N PRO A 35 10.65 -14.10 13.91
CA PRO A 35 10.66 -14.12 12.46
C PRO A 35 11.63 -15.16 11.93
N SER A 36 11.25 -15.84 10.85
CA SER A 36 12.06 -16.87 10.20
C SER A 36 12.33 -16.58 8.73
N TRP A 37 12.01 -15.36 8.27
CA TRP A 37 11.89 -15.06 6.86
C TRP A 37 13.23 -15.19 6.13
N LYS A 38 13.16 -15.78 4.95
CA LYS A 38 14.23 -15.79 3.95
C LYS A 38 13.56 -15.57 2.60
N PRO A 39 14.06 -14.66 1.76
CA PRO A 39 13.48 -14.48 0.43
C PRO A 39 13.69 -15.75 -0.41
N SER A 40 12.64 -16.15 -1.13
CA SER A 40 12.77 -17.02 -2.29
C SER A 40 13.15 -16.18 -3.52
N THR A 41 13.66 -16.84 -4.56
CA THR A 41 13.87 -16.18 -5.86
C THR A 41 12.63 -16.41 -6.71
N PRO A 42 11.81 -15.37 -6.98
CA PRO A 42 10.61 -15.57 -7.79
C PRO A 42 10.97 -16.02 -9.21
N ALA A 43 10.15 -16.88 -9.79
CA ALA A 43 10.38 -17.41 -11.13
C ALA A 43 10.45 -16.27 -12.16
N GLY A 44 11.56 -16.22 -12.92
CA GLY A 44 11.81 -15.17 -13.92
C GLY A 44 12.55 -13.93 -13.40
N SER A 45 12.88 -13.87 -12.10
CA SER A 45 13.70 -12.79 -11.54
C SER A 45 15.11 -12.82 -12.13
N SER A 46 15.66 -11.65 -12.44
CA SER A 46 17.08 -11.48 -12.77
C SER A 46 17.98 -11.41 -11.54
N ILE A 47 17.40 -11.27 -10.35
CA ILE A 47 18.09 -11.23 -9.06
C ILE A 47 17.82 -12.53 -8.31
N ASP A 48 18.89 -13.22 -7.93
CA ASP A 48 18.82 -14.41 -7.07
C ASP A 48 18.81 -14.03 -5.58
N TYR A 49 17.64 -13.61 -5.10
CA TYR A 49 17.45 -13.19 -3.72
C TYR A 49 17.80 -14.29 -2.71
N ALA A 50 17.47 -15.56 -3.01
CA ALA A 50 17.71 -16.69 -2.11
C ALA A 50 19.20 -16.92 -1.83
N THR A 51 20.05 -16.71 -2.85
CA THR A 51 21.52 -16.79 -2.72
C THR A 51 22.09 -15.53 -2.07
N LEU A 52 21.63 -14.34 -2.50
CA LEU A 52 22.12 -13.06 -1.97
C LEU A 52 21.84 -12.89 -0.47
N ALA A 53 20.76 -13.48 0.04
CA ALA A 53 20.40 -13.45 1.46
C ALA A 53 21.53 -13.87 2.43
N ASN A 54 22.54 -14.61 1.94
CA ASN A 54 23.65 -15.15 2.74
C ASN A 54 25.05 -14.68 2.30
N THR A 55 25.18 -13.83 1.27
CA THR A 55 26.47 -13.49 0.61
C THR A 55 26.96 -12.09 1.00
N PRO A 56 28.27 -11.82 1.26
CA PRO A 56 29.42 -12.73 1.27
C PRO A 56 29.53 -13.63 2.52
N THR A 57 29.01 -13.19 3.67
CA THR A 57 28.78 -14.05 4.84
C THR A 57 27.54 -13.57 5.58
N ALA A 58 26.85 -14.48 6.28
CA ALA A 58 25.69 -14.16 7.12
C ALA A 58 25.94 -12.98 8.09
N ARG A 59 27.14 -12.87 8.66
CA ARG A 59 27.41 -11.82 9.66
C ARG A 59 27.77 -10.46 9.06
N THR A 60 28.41 -10.43 7.89
CA THR A 60 28.98 -9.19 7.31
C THR A 60 28.34 -8.76 6.00
N SER A 61 27.20 -9.36 5.65
CA SER A 61 26.58 -9.12 4.35
C SER A 61 25.75 -7.83 4.30
N ILE A 62 26.01 -7.04 3.25
CA ILE A 62 25.34 -5.79 2.90
C ILE A 62 24.06 -6.00 2.07
N ALA A 63 23.61 -7.25 1.88
CA ALA A 63 22.40 -7.51 1.12
C ALA A 63 21.18 -6.93 1.86
N ILE A 64 20.26 -6.30 1.11
CA ILE A 64 19.06 -5.65 1.68
C ILE A 64 18.12 -6.72 2.25
N ASN A 65 17.81 -7.74 1.45
CA ASN A 65 16.92 -8.84 1.83
C ASN A 65 17.73 -10.04 2.38
N ARG A 66 17.97 -10.04 3.69
CA ARG A 66 18.73 -11.08 4.39
C ARG A 66 17.83 -12.24 4.87
N ASP A 67 18.44 -13.41 5.06
CA ASP A 67 17.83 -14.47 5.87
C ASP A 67 17.85 -14.02 7.34
N LEU A 68 16.67 -13.80 7.94
CA LEU A 68 16.55 -13.20 9.26
C LEU A 68 17.11 -14.11 10.36
N LEU A 69 17.20 -15.42 10.13
CA LEU A 69 17.84 -16.37 11.06
C LEU A 69 19.37 -16.31 11.02
N ASN A 70 19.93 -15.57 10.07
CA ASN A 70 21.37 -15.41 9.84
C ASN A 70 21.85 -13.98 10.10
N VAL A 71 21.04 -13.15 10.76
CA VAL A 71 21.41 -11.81 11.19
C VAL A 71 21.60 -11.82 12.69
N TYR A 72 22.83 -11.50 13.14
CA TYR A 72 23.23 -11.66 14.53
C TYR A 72 23.71 -10.35 15.15
N VAL A 73 23.60 -10.27 16.46
CA VAL A 73 24.28 -9.26 17.29
C VAL A 73 25.79 -9.44 17.13
N PRO A 74 26.55 -8.37 16.79
CA PRO A 74 27.99 -8.48 16.58
C PRO A 74 28.75 -8.94 17.83
N GLY A 75 29.90 -9.59 17.61
CA GLY A 75 30.77 -10.09 18.67
C GLY A 75 30.90 -11.62 18.67
N THR A 76 31.78 -12.16 19.51
CA THR A 76 32.14 -13.60 19.49
C THR A 76 31.86 -14.31 20.80
N ASP A 77 31.39 -13.59 21.82
CA ASP A 77 31.25 -14.10 23.19
C ASP A 77 29.76 -14.10 23.59
N TRP A 78 29.13 -15.28 23.50
CA TRP A 78 27.71 -15.50 23.80
C TRP A 78 27.31 -15.20 25.26
N THR A 79 28.27 -14.91 26.14
CA THR A 79 28.00 -14.54 27.54
C THR A 79 28.02 -13.03 27.78
N LYS A 80 28.36 -12.23 26.77
CA LYS A 80 28.48 -10.78 26.89
C LYS A 80 27.23 -10.08 26.38
N ALA A 81 26.62 -9.30 27.26
CA ALA A 81 25.57 -8.35 26.93
C ALA A 81 26.05 -7.31 25.91
N ALA A 82 25.27 -7.10 24.85
CA ALA A 82 25.48 -6.08 23.84
C ALA A 82 24.54 -4.88 24.06
N PHE A 83 23.24 -5.13 24.23
CA PHE A 83 22.24 -4.08 24.44
C PHE A 83 20.95 -4.61 25.09
N THR A 84 20.06 -3.72 25.53
CA THR A 84 18.73 -4.06 26.03
C THR A 84 17.71 -3.99 24.91
N ARG A 85 16.98 -5.08 24.70
CA ARG A 85 15.93 -5.21 23.68
C ARG A 85 14.69 -4.41 24.04
N ALA A 86 13.81 -4.22 23.06
CA ALA A 86 12.54 -3.55 23.26
C ALA A 86 11.63 -4.27 24.26
N ASP A 87 11.75 -5.59 24.41
CA ASP A 87 11.04 -6.42 25.40
C ASP A 87 11.66 -6.38 26.83
N GLY A 88 12.68 -5.54 27.02
CA GLY A 88 13.41 -5.40 28.29
C GLY A 88 14.44 -6.49 28.57
N THR A 89 14.56 -7.52 27.72
CA THR A 89 15.56 -8.57 27.88
C THR A 89 16.93 -8.14 27.35
N THR A 90 17.99 -8.81 27.80
CA THR A 90 19.33 -8.60 27.28
C THR A 90 19.49 -9.27 25.92
N ALA A 91 20.13 -8.58 24.97
CA ALA A 91 20.70 -9.17 23.77
C ALA A 91 22.20 -9.43 24.03
N ASP A 92 22.61 -10.69 23.99
CA ASP A 92 24.03 -11.07 24.11
C ASP A 92 24.68 -11.12 22.71
N GLN A 93 26.01 -11.03 22.64
CA GLN A 93 26.71 -11.18 21.36
C GLN A 93 26.38 -12.54 20.76
N THR A 94 26.34 -12.64 19.43
CA THR A 94 25.97 -13.85 18.68
C THR A 94 24.49 -14.27 18.77
N ASP A 95 23.66 -13.61 19.57
CA ASP A 95 22.21 -13.77 19.50
C ASP A 95 21.67 -13.38 18.12
N LEU A 96 20.49 -13.86 17.78
CA LEU A 96 19.72 -13.30 16.66
C LEU A 96 19.48 -11.80 16.89
N LEU A 97 19.73 -10.98 15.87
CA LEU A 97 19.48 -9.54 15.96
C LEU A 97 17.99 -9.29 16.22
N ILE A 98 17.12 -9.98 15.47
CA ILE A 98 15.68 -9.87 15.57
C ILE A 98 15.15 -11.08 16.34
N LYS A 99 14.90 -10.88 17.63
CA LYS A 99 14.45 -11.96 18.53
C LYS A 99 12.95 -12.24 18.38
N GLN A 100 12.14 -11.20 18.20
CA GLN A 100 10.68 -11.28 18.13
C GLN A 100 10.17 -10.54 16.90
N ARG A 101 8.99 -10.93 16.42
CA ARG A 101 8.30 -10.20 15.35
C ARG A 101 7.88 -8.83 15.84
N PHE A 102 7.89 -7.84 14.96
CA PHE A 102 7.50 -6.48 15.33
C PHE A 102 5.97 -6.38 15.47
N PRO A 103 5.44 -5.96 16.63
CA PRO A 103 4.01 -5.87 16.86
C PRO A 103 3.42 -4.58 16.28
N LEU A 104 2.51 -4.70 15.32
CA LEU A 104 1.83 -3.56 14.69
C LEU A 104 0.97 -2.77 15.69
N SER A 105 0.58 -3.35 16.82
CA SER A 105 -0.05 -2.62 17.94
C SER A 105 0.79 -1.47 18.51
N ARG A 106 2.10 -1.42 18.23
CA ARG A 106 2.94 -0.25 18.55
C ARG A 106 2.62 0.99 17.71
N ILE A 107 1.93 0.84 16.57
CA ILE A 107 1.49 1.97 15.71
C ILE A 107 0.57 2.92 16.49
N ASN A 108 -0.16 2.43 17.49
CA ASN A 108 -0.93 3.27 18.41
C ASN A 108 -0.11 4.41 19.04
N GLY A 109 1.22 4.26 19.11
CA GLY A 109 2.15 5.28 19.58
C GLY A 109 2.37 6.47 18.63
N LEU A 110 1.86 6.43 17.40
CA LEU A 110 2.13 7.41 16.33
C LEU A 110 1.03 8.45 16.09
N ALA A 111 -0.07 8.41 16.85
CA ALA A 111 -1.11 9.43 16.75
C ALA A 111 -0.53 10.86 16.87
N ASP A 112 -1.13 11.84 16.19
CA ASP A 112 -0.63 13.22 16.20
C ASP A 112 -0.58 13.78 17.65
N PRO A 113 0.61 14.04 18.22
CA PRO A 113 0.73 14.53 19.60
C PRO A 113 0.16 15.94 19.81
N THR A 114 -0.04 16.71 18.75
CA THR A 114 -0.56 18.08 18.81
C THR A 114 -2.08 18.14 18.85
N PHE A 115 -2.77 17.10 18.40
CA PHE A 115 -4.25 17.05 18.37
C PHE A 115 -4.84 15.90 19.18
N ALA A 116 -4.01 15.06 19.80
CA ALA A 116 -4.47 13.99 20.68
C ALA A 116 -5.27 14.55 21.87
N SER A 117 -6.55 14.19 21.93
CA SER A 117 -7.43 14.50 23.07
C SER A 117 -7.25 13.52 24.24
N THR A 118 -6.53 12.42 24.01
CA THR A 118 -6.23 11.35 24.98
C THR A 118 -4.73 11.04 24.99
N ALA A 119 -4.27 10.40 26.07
CA ALA A 119 -2.88 9.97 26.16
C ALA A 119 -2.57 8.92 25.09
N ILE A 120 -1.67 9.27 24.16
CA ILE A 120 -1.16 8.35 23.14
C ILE A 120 -0.43 7.22 23.86
N SER A 121 -0.80 5.98 23.55
CA SER A 121 -0.29 4.79 24.24
C SER A 121 0.29 3.80 23.23
N THR A 122 1.30 3.05 23.66
CA THR A 122 1.94 1.99 22.89
C THR A 122 2.07 0.73 23.75
N ILE A 123 2.47 -0.38 23.15
CA ILE A 123 2.81 -1.60 23.88
C ILE A 123 4.32 -1.64 24.11
N ASN A 124 4.71 -1.88 25.36
CA ASN A 124 6.11 -2.13 25.73
C ASN A 124 6.13 -3.29 26.73
N ASN A 125 6.86 -4.35 26.40
CA ASN A 125 6.92 -5.60 27.19
C ASN A 125 5.54 -6.23 27.40
N GLY A 126 4.66 -6.14 26.39
CA GLY A 126 3.28 -6.64 26.48
C GLY A 126 2.34 -5.83 27.37
N VAL A 127 2.77 -4.67 27.87
CA VAL A 127 1.96 -3.77 28.71
C VAL A 127 1.64 -2.49 27.96
N LEU A 128 0.39 -2.03 28.07
CA LEU A 128 -0.01 -0.72 27.56
C LEU A 128 0.63 0.37 28.41
N VAL A 129 1.45 1.21 27.77
CA VAL A 129 2.17 2.32 28.41
C VAL A 129 2.00 3.60 27.59
N PRO A 130 2.14 4.79 28.21
CA PRO A 130 2.19 6.04 27.45
C PRO A 130 3.33 6.02 26.42
N ALA A 131 3.05 6.45 25.19
CA ALA A 131 4.08 6.62 24.17
C ALA A 131 4.98 7.81 24.52
N SER A 132 6.29 7.61 24.39
CA SER A 132 7.31 8.64 24.57
C SER A 132 8.06 8.88 23.27
N ALA A 133 8.70 10.04 23.11
CA ALA A 133 9.55 10.31 21.95
C ALA A 133 10.65 9.24 21.78
N THR A 134 11.20 8.73 22.89
CA THR A 134 12.21 7.66 22.88
C THR A 134 11.67 6.32 22.40
N THR A 135 10.45 5.93 22.81
CA THR A 135 9.84 4.66 22.35
C THR A 135 9.43 4.76 20.88
N VAL A 136 8.89 5.91 20.45
CA VAL A 136 8.54 6.14 19.04
C VAL A 136 9.79 6.14 18.16
N GLN A 137 10.87 6.80 18.58
CA GLN A 137 12.13 6.79 17.84
C GLN A 137 12.77 5.40 17.80
N ARG A 138 12.74 4.64 18.90
CA ARG A 138 13.20 3.25 18.93
C ARG A 138 12.40 2.38 17.95
N ASP A 139 11.08 2.45 18.00
CA ASP A 139 10.21 1.52 17.28
C ASP A 139 10.02 1.90 15.81
N PHE A 140 10.09 3.18 15.46
CA PHE A 140 9.80 3.68 14.11
C PHE A 140 10.91 4.56 13.52
N GLY A 141 11.94 4.93 14.26
CA GLY A 141 12.94 5.89 13.79
C GLY A 141 12.35 7.29 13.56
N LEU A 142 11.18 7.59 14.13
CA LEU A 142 10.45 8.82 13.91
C LEU A 142 10.60 9.79 15.10
N PHE A 143 10.67 11.08 14.78
CA PHE A 143 10.67 12.16 15.76
C PHE A 143 9.64 13.21 15.38
N TRP A 144 8.82 13.66 16.33
CA TRP A 144 7.75 14.62 16.04
C TRP A 144 8.30 16.02 15.81
N ASN A 145 8.07 16.56 14.62
CA ASN A 145 8.40 17.94 14.26
C ASN A 145 7.18 18.84 14.49
N SER A 146 7.13 19.45 15.67
CA SER A 146 6.02 20.33 16.05
C SER A 146 5.90 21.59 15.19
N ALA A 147 6.98 22.05 14.56
CA ALA A 147 6.96 23.23 13.69
C ALA A 147 6.27 22.92 12.35
N ASN A 148 6.55 21.75 11.77
CA ASN A 148 6.00 21.33 10.48
C ASN A 148 4.78 20.40 10.57
N LYS A 149 4.34 20.04 11.79
CA LYS A 149 3.20 19.14 12.05
C LYS A 149 3.34 17.83 11.26
N ARG A 150 4.47 17.15 11.47
CA ARG A 150 4.80 15.87 10.84
C ARG A 150 5.75 15.07 11.71
N TRP A 151 5.83 13.77 11.45
CA TRP A 151 6.96 12.97 11.86
C TRP A 151 8.15 13.23 10.92
N ASP A 152 9.37 13.32 11.44
CA ASP A 152 10.59 13.28 10.64
C ASP A 152 11.26 11.93 10.86
N TYR A 153 11.70 11.27 9.78
CA TYR A 153 12.52 10.05 9.91
C TYR A 153 13.96 10.43 10.22
N VAL A 154 14.39 10.08 11.42
CA VAL A 154 15.68 10.49 12.01
C VAL A 154 16.56 9.29 12.38
N GLY A 155 16.08 8.06 12.16
CA GLY A 155 16.75 6.84 12.59
C GLY A 155 16.69 6.66 14.11
N ALA A 156 17.56 5.82 14.65
CA ALA A 156 17.47 5.40 16.06
C ALA A 156 17.87 6.48 17.08
N THR A 157 18.62 7.52 16.69
CA THR A 157 19.07 8.57 17.61
C THR A 157 19.10 9.95 16.95
N GLY A 158 18.98 11.01 17.76
CA GLY A 158 19.03 12.40 17.30
C GLY A 158 17.72 12.90 16.69
N SER A 159 17.79 14.03 15.99
CA SER A 159 16.61 14.70 15.40
C SER A 159 16.84 15.17 13.97
N THR A 160 17.95 14.75 13.34
CA THR A 160 18.29 15.14 11.98
C THR A 160 17.58 14.24 10.99
N VAL A 161 16.80 14.83 10.08
CA VAL A 161 16.09 14.08 9.04
C VAL A 161 17.08 13.35 8.13
N LEU A 162 16.92 12.03 8.03
CA LEU A 162 17.79 11.16 7.25
C LEU A 162 17.29 10.99 5.81
N SER A 163 18.20 10.52 4.96
CA SER A 163 17.99 10.32 3.52
C SER A 163 18.09 8.85 3.08
N ALA A 164 18.23 7.93 4.04
CA ALA A 164 18.34 6.51 3.79
C ALA A 164 17.79 5.75 4.99
N ILE A 165 17.17 4.61 4.73
CA ILE A 165 16.79 3.62 5.73
C ILE A 165 17.97 2.65 5.89
N GLU A 166 18.35 2.33 7.12
CA GLU A 166 19.46 1.42 7.36
C GLU A 166 19.14 -0.02 6.95
N ARG A 167 20.17 -0.75 6.53
CA ARG A 167 20.11 -2.20 6.36
C ARG A 167 20.43 -2.90 7.69
N LEU A 168 20.06 -4.17 7.79
CA LEU A 168 20.27 -4.96 9.00
C LEU A 168 21.74 -5.08 9.44
N ASP A 169 22.71 -5.03 8.51
CA ASP A 169 24.14 -5.03 8.87
C ASP A 169 24.57 -3.74 9.58
N GLN A 170 23.98 -2.61 9.20
CA GLN A 170 24.25 -1.32 9.81
C GLN A 170 23.60 -1.26 11.21
N VAL A 171 22.33 -1.64 11.30
CA VAL A 171 21.61 -1.76 12.58
C VAL A 171 22.35 -2.67 13.57
N ALA A 172 22.84 -3.83 13.10
CA ALA A 172 23.61 -4.74 13.93
C ALA A 172 24.87 -4.07 14.49
N ALA A 173 25.62 -3.35 13.65
CA ALA A 173 26.83 -2.63 14.04
C ALA A 173 26.57 -1.54 15.10
N GLU A 174 25.35 -1.01 15.16
CA GLU A 174 24.90 -0.04 16.17
C GLU A 174 24.45 -0.68 17.50
N ASN A 175 24.46 -2.01 17.62
CA ASN A 175 24.01 -2.76 18.81
C ASN A 175 22.59 -2.37 19.25
N ARG A 176 21.62 -2.51 18.34
CA ARG A 176 20.20 -2.28 18.62
C ARG A 176 19.31 -3.17 17.76
N GLU A 177 18.02 -3.23 18.10
CA GLU A 177 17.00 -3.83 17.24
C GLU A 177 16.63 -2.89 16.07
N PRO A 178 16.25 -3.45 14.91
CA PRO A 178 15.76 -2.65 13.79
C PRO A 178 14.39 -2.05 14.10
N ASN A 179 14.17 -0.82 13.62
CA ASN A 179 12.86 -0.17 13.67
C ASN A 179 11.93 -0.66 12.54
N PHE A 180 10.68 -0.22 12.58
CA PHE A 180 9.63 -0.55 11.62
C PHE A 180 10.03 -0.39 10.15
N PHE A 181 10.64 0.75 9.76
CA PHE A 181 11.02 1.01 8.37
C PHE A 181 12.24 0.18 7.93
N GLU A 182 13.18 -0.07 8.85
CA GLU A 182 14.33 -0.97 8.60
C GLU A 182 13.85 -2.42 8.38
N LEU A 183 12.83 -2.86 9.12
CA LEU A 183 12.19 -4.16 8.90
C LEU A 183 11.43 -4.22 7.57
N LEU A 184 10.67 -3.17 7.21
CA LEU A 184 10.01 -3.09 5.90
C LEU A 184 11.04 -3.23 4.75
N LYS A 185 12.13 -2.46 4.82
CA LYS A 185 13.22 -2.52 3.85
C LYS A 185 13.87 -3.91 3.80
N ALA A 186 14.01 -4.56 4.96
CA ALA A 186 14.61 -5.89 5.03
C ALA A 186 13.76 -6.96 4.35
N VAL A 187 12.42 -6.86 4.36
CA VAL A 187 11.54 -7.96 3.90
C VAL A 187 10.76 -7.71 2.62
N ILE A 188 10.72 -6.47 2.12
CA ILE A 188 10.21 -6.15 0.78
C ILE A 188 11.36 -6.32 -0.22
N LEU A 189 11.14 -7.12 -1.28
CA LEU A 189 12.19 -7.41 -2.26
C LEU A 189 12.74 -6.12 -2.88
N SER A 190 14.03 -5.87 -2.75
CA SER A 190 14.64 -4.55 -2.95
C SER A 190 14.51 -3.98 -4.37
N ALA A 191 14.39 -4.85 -5.38
CA ALA A 191 14.25 -4.42 -6.77
C ALA A 191 12.79 -4.37 -7.24
N SER A 192 11.83 -4.66 -6.35
CA SER A 192 10.39 -4.45 -6.60
C SER A 192 9.91 -3.03 -6.25
N VAL A 193 10.80 -2.22 -5.65
CA VAL A 193 10.58 -0.84 -5.27
C VAL A 193 11.60 0.07 -5.96
N GLY A 194 11.33 1.38 -5.95
CA GLY A 194 12.15 2.36 -6.65
C GLY A 194 12.07 2.23 -8.17
N ILE A 195 11.00 1.65 -8.73
CA ILE A 195 10.81 1.65 -10.17
C ILE A 195 10.79 3.09 -10.70
N GLY A 196 11.54 3.33 -11.78
CA GLY A 196 11.89 4.67 -12.26
C GLY A 196 13.32 5.07 -11.88
N SER A 197 13.94 4.49 -10.86
CA SER A 197 15.31 4.84 -10.46
C SER A 197 16.36 4.40 -11.50
N GLY A 198 17.17 5.34 -12.00
CA GLY A 198 18.18 5.08 -13.03
C GLY A 198 18.75 6.34 -13.70
N SER A 199 19.81 6.19 -14.50
CA SER A 199 20.49 7.28 -15.22
C SER A 199 19.74 7.81 -16.45
N GLY A 200 18.43 7.53 -16.54
CA GLY A 200 17.55 7.91 -17.64
C GLY A 200 16.22 8.39 -17.08
N SER A 201 15.76 9.54 -17.59
CA SER A 201 14.69 10.38 -17.05
C SER A 201 13.40 9.61 -16.68
N THR A 202 12.86 9.85 -15.49
CA THR A 202 11.57 9.32 -15.02
C THR A 202 10.40 10.18 -15.41
N PHE A 203 9.21 9.59 -15.46
CA PHE A 203 7.95 10.30 -15.78
C PHE A 203 7.62 11.44 -14.80
N VAL A 204 8.29 11.47 -13.63
CA VAL A 204 8.41 12.61 -12.74
C VAL A 204 9.86 13.01 -12.61
N ALA A 205 10.30 14.04 -13.33
CA ALA A 205 11.60 14.68 -13.07
C ALA A 205 11.51 15.73 -11.94
N ALA A 206 10.30 16.02 -11.46
CA ALA A 206 10.05 17.13 -10.54
C ALA A 206 10.49 16.86 -9.09
N GLU A 207 10.40 15.61 -8.61
CA GLU A 207 10.75 15.25 -7.22
C GLU A 207 11.70 14.05 -7.17
N GLY A 208 12.85 14.22 -6.51
CA GLY A 208 13.91 13.22 -6.42
C GLY A 208 13.46 11.89 -5.80
N LYS A 209 12.45 11.91 -4.92
CA LYS A 209 11.91 10.70 -4.27
C LYS A 209 11.37 9.65 -5.25
N TYR A 210 11.05 10.03 -6.48
CA TYR A 210 10.54 9.10 -7.50
C TYR A 210 11.62 8.50 -8.42
N TYR A 211 12.86 9.02 -8.39
CA TYR A 211 13.87 8.62 -9.37
C TYR A 211 15.32 8.63 -8.90
N ASN A 212 15.67 9.45 -7.91
CA ASN A 212 17.04 9.58 -7.46
C ASN A 212 17.46 8.26 -6.79
N ASN A 213 18.45 7.59 -7.38
CA ASN A 213 18.97 6.30 -6.92
C ASN A 213 20.19 6.46 -6.01
N THR A 214 20.65 7.70 -5.78
CA THR A 214 21.75 7.98 -4.85
C THR A 214 21.38 7.40 -3.49
N SER A 215 22.21 6.50 -2.97
CA SER A 215 21.98 5.82 -1.69
C SER A 215 20.62 5.10 -1.59
N ASN A 216 20.07 4.60 -2.71
CA ASN A 216 18.73 3.98 -2.79
C ASN A 216 17.55 4.90 -2.45
N PHE A 217 17.72 6.22 -2.53
CA PHE A 217 16.74 7.18 -2.03
C PHE A 217 15.30 6.98 -2.57
N SER A 218 15.13 6.71 -3.87
CA SER A 218 13.78 6.48 -4.42
C SER A 218 13.14 5.18 -3.94
N ALA A 219 13.93 4.12 -3.77
CA ALA A 219 13.46 2.85 -3.21
C ALA A 219 13.08 3.04 -1.73
N ASP A 220 13.93 3.71 -0.95
CA ASP A 220 13.67 4.01 0.46
C ASP A 220 12.46 4.93 0.61
N SER A 221 12.28 5.93 -0.27
CA SER A 221 11.08 6.77 -0.30
C SER A 221 9.81 5.97 -0.56
N GLN A 222 9.88 4.93 -1.42
CA GLN A 222 8.74 4.04 -1.63
C GLN A 222 8.46 3.17 -0.39
N ILE A 223 9.49 2.69 0.30
CA ILE A 223 9.34 1.97 1.57
C ILE A 223 8.73 2.87 2.65
N MET A 224 9.16 4.13 2.74
CA MET A 224 8.57 5.12 3.64
C MET A 224 7.09 5.35 3.32
N GLN A 225 6.73 5.45 2.03
CA GLN A 225 5.33 5.58 1.58
C GLN A 225 4.50 4.36 1.95
N ILE A 226 5.02 3.14 1.75
CA ILE A 226 4.35 1.91 2.18
C ILE A 226 4.15 1.92 3.70
N GLY A 227 5.16 2.31 4.48
CA GLY A 227 5.04 2.40 5.93
C GLY A 227 4.02 3.44 6.39
N ALA A 228 3.96 4.61 5.77
CA ALA A 228 2.91 5.62 6.03
C ALA A 228 1.51 5.06 5.71
N ASN A 229 1.37 4.33 4.59
CA ASN A 229 0.11 3.69 4.22
C ASN A 229 -0.30 2.56 5.19
N ILE A 230 0.65 1.85 5.82
CA ILE A 230 0.34 0.86 6.87
C ILE A 230 -0.19 1.55 8.12
N ILE A 231 0.37 2.70 8.48
CA ILE A 231 -0.04 3.49 9.65
C ILE A 231 -1.48 3.99 9.46
N ASP A 232 -1.79 4.61 8.31
CA ASP A 232 -3.13 5.17 8.04
C ASP A 232 -4.20 4.10 7.79
N GLN A 233 -3.82 2.87 7.45
CA GLN A 233 -4.77 1.75 7.46
C GLN A 233 -5.14 1.32 8.88
N TRP A 234 -4.22 1.51 9.83
CA TRP A 234 -4.34 1.06 11.22
C TRP A 234 -5.04 2.07 12.12
N ASP A 235 -4.76 3.36 11.97
CA ASP A 235 -5.43 4.40 12.75
C ASP A 235 -6.90 4.56 12.34
N SER A 236 -7.64 5.46 12.98
CA SER A 236 -9.11 5.53 12.84
C SER A 236 -9.63 6.81 12.20
N ASP A 237 -8.74 7.72 11.81
CA ASP A 237 -9.17 9.04 11.34
C ASP A 237 -9.17 9.13 9.80
N ASN A 238 -9.06 10.32 9.21
CA ASN A 238 -8.91 10.51 7.76
C ASN A 238 -7.84 11.58 7.51
N ILE A 239 -6.86 11.68 8.42
CA ILE A 239 -5.76 12.64 8.40
C ILE A 239 -4.49 11.85 8.10
N PRO A 240 -3.96 11.98 6.88
CA PRO A 240 -2.77 11.25 6.49
C PRO A 240 -1.61 11.43 7.47
N THR A 241 -0.90 10.34 7.78
CA THR A 241 0.38 10.43 8.47
C THR A 241 1.41 11.08 7.54
N PHE A 242 1.95 12.23 7.94
CA PHE A 242 3.01 12.92 7.22
C PHE A 242 4.38 12.55 7.78
N ILE A 243 5.28 12.08 6.91
CA ILE A 243 6.66 11.72 7.25
C ILE A 243 7.65 12.51 6.39
N GLY A 244 8.54 13.27 7.04
CA GLY A 244 9.65 13.97 6.42
C GLY A 244 10.81 13.02 6.10
N PHE A 245 11.24 12.98 4.84
CA PHE A 245 12.38 12.20 4.38
C PHE A 245 13.27 13.03 3.45
N LYS A 246 14.58 13.06 3.73
CA LYS A 246 15.50 14.04 3.13
C LYS A 246 16.09 13.54 1.81
N ASP A 247 16.07 14.36 0.77
CA ASP A 247 16.81 14.13 -0.48
C ASP A 247 18.33 14.24 -0.21
N PRO A 248 19.12 13.18 -0.52
CA PRO A 248 20.56 13.20 -0.31
C PRO A 248 21.30 14.22 -1.21
N THR A 249 20.69 14.67 -2.30
CA THR A 249 21.32 15.54 -3.30
C THR A 249 20.94 17.01 -3.10
N THR A 250 19.66 17.31 -2.84
CA THR A 250 19.14 18.69 -2.81
C THR A 250 18.90 19.25 -1.42
N SER A 251 19.10 18.46 -0.36
CA SER A 251 18.70 18.78 1.02
C SER A 251 17.20 19.04 1.24
N THR A 252 16.37 18.93 0.20
CA THR A 252 14.91 19.01 0.28
C THR A 252 14.38 17.93 1.20
N VAL A 253 13.49 18.26 2.13
CA VAL A 253 12.74 17.25 2.90
C VAL A 253 11.38 17.09 2.25
N TYR A 254 11.16 15.94 1.61
CA TYR A 254 9.86 15.60 1.07
C TYR A 254 8.94 15.14 2.20
N GLU A 255 7.69 15.60 2.17
CA GLU A 255 6.63 15.04 2.99
C GLU A 255 5.99 13.89 2.23
N ILE A 256 6.07 12.70 2.82
CA ILE A 256 5.43 11.48 2.37
C ILE A 256 4.15 11.38 3.20
N ALA A 257 3.00 11.50 2.55
CA ALA A 257 1.68 11.43 3.18
C ALA A 257 1.10 10.05 2.95
N GLY A 258 0.60 9.38 4.00
CA GLY A 258 -0.10 8.11 3.81
C GLY A 258 -1.41 8.27 3.03
N ILE A 259 -1.99 7.14 2.62
CA ILE A 259 -3.18 7.09 1.78
C ILE A 259 -4.40 6.85 2.65
N GLU A 260 -5.35 7.78 2.53
CA GLU A 260 -6.58 7.84 3.30
C GLU A 260 -7.82 7.75 2.40
N ASN A 261 -9.01 7.58 3.00
CA ASN A 261 -10.29 7.55 2.29
C ASN A 261 -10.74 8.96 1.83
N LEU A 262 -9.87 9.65 1.09
CA LEU A 262 -10.05 11.02 0.63
C LEU A 262 -10.22 11.07 -0.90
N PRO A 263 -10.80 12.15 -1.45
CA PRO A 263 -10.71 12.41 -2.88
C PRO A 263 -9.27 12.79 -3.27
N TYR A 264 -8.86 12.52 -4.51
CA TYR A 264 -7.55 12.86 -5.04
C TYR A 264 -7.71 13.62 -6.36
N LEU A 265 -6.73 14.46 -6.74
CA LEU A 265 -6.66 15.03 -8.08
C LEU A 265 -6.42 13.90 -9.06
N ASN A 266 -7.39 13.70 -9.94
CA ASN A 266 -7.33 12.69 -10.99
C ASN A 266 -6.94 13.33 -12.33
N LYS A 267 -7.55 14.50 -12.62
CA LYS A 267 -7.32 15.21 -13.88
C LYS A 267 -7.29 16.72 -13.73
N LEU A 268 -6.59 17.39 -14.63
CA LEU A 268 -6.71 18.83 -14.88
C LEU A 268 -7.13 19.04 -16.34
N VAL A 269 -8.33 19.56 -16.53
CA VAL A 269 -8.96 19.74 -17.84
C VAL A 269 -8.83 21.19 -18.27
N PHE A 270 -8.20 21.45 -19.43
CA PHE A 270 -8.05 22.81 -19.94
C PHE A 270 -9.17 23.16 -20.93
N LYS A 271 -9.86 24.27 -20.67
CA LYS A 271 -11.01 24.72 -21.44
C LYS A 271 -10.84 26.15 -21.93
N PRO A 272 -10.45 26.35 -23.19
CA PRO A 272 -10.45 27.67 -23.80
C PRO A 272 -11.82 28.02 -24.40
N SER A 273 -12.22 29.29 -24.32
CA SER A 273 -13.44 29.82 -24.93
C SER A 273 -13.14 31.14 -25.64
N TRP A 274 -13.72 31.31 -26.82
CA TRP A 274 -13.60 32.54 -27.59
C TRP A 274 -14.94 33.26 -27.64
N THR A 275 -14.92 34.54 -27.28
CA THR A 275 -16.04 35.46 -27.48
C THR A 275 -15.64 36.58 -28.44
N SER A 276 -16.63 37.22 -29.05
CA SER A 276 -16.41 38.35 -29.95
C SER A 276 -17.20 39.56 -29.49
N VAL A 277 -16.56 40.73 -29.51
CA VAL A 277 -17.20 42.02 -29.24
C VAL A 277 -17.06 42.88 -30.48
N THR A 278 -18.19 43.36 -31.01
CA THR A 278 -18.22 44.31 -32.12
C THR A 278 -18.51 45.70 -31.58
N SER A 279 -17.57 46.63 -31.74
CA SER A 279 -17.72 48.04 -31.35
C SER A 279 -17.27 48.95 -32.47
N LYS A 280 -18.10 49.94 -32.82
CA LYS A 280 -17.83 50.92 -33.90
C LYS A 280 -17.41 50.26 -35.24
N GLY A 281 -18.02 49.13 -35.58
CA GLY A 281 -17.73 48.39 -36.83
C GLY A 281 -16.46 47.54 -36.81
N VAL A 282 -15.73 47.49 -35.68
CA VAL A 282 -14.56 46.63 -35.49
C VAL A 282 -14.94 45.48 -34.56
N THR A 283 -14.72 44.25 -35.02
CA THR A 283 -14.86 43.04 -34.20
C THR A 283 -13.51 42.70 -33.57
N THR A 284 -13.47 42.64 -32.24
CA THR A 284 -12.33 42.12 -31.48
C THR A 284 -12.71 40.82 -30.80
N TYR A 285 -11.73 39.96 -30.56
CA TYR A 285 -11.94 38.69 -29.89
C TYR A 285 -11.39 38.73 -28.46
N THR A 286 -12.06 38.01 -27.57
CA THR A 286 -11.61 37.75 -26.21
C THR A 286 -11.41 36.26 -26.06
N LEU A 287 -10.24 35.85 -25.55
CA LEU A 287 -9.95 34.48 -25.14
C LEU A 287 -10.08 34.38 -23.63
N ASP A 288 -10.99 33.53 -23.17
CA ASP A 288 -11.10 33.06 -21.80
C ASP A 288 -10.57 31.63 -21.72
N ALA A 289 -10.00 31.25 -20.58
CA ALA A 289 -9.54 29.89 -20.37
C ALA A 289 -9.69 29.47 -18.91
N TRP A 290 -10.01 28.19 -18.70
CA TRP A 290 -10.07 27.59 -17.36
C TRP A 290 -9.21 26.33 -17.32
N LEU A 291 -8.59 26.09 -16.17
CA LEU A 291 -8.06 24.79 -15.80
C LEU A 291 -8.92 24.22 -14.69
N ILE A 292 -9.62 23.12 -14.98
CA ILE A 292 -10.68 22.59 -14.14
C ILE A 292 -10.22 21.27 -13.56
N PRO A 293 -10.14 21.14 -12.24
CA PRO A 293 -9.78 19.88 -11.63
C PRO A 293 -10.94 18.90 -11.64
N SER A 294 -10.63 17.65 -11.96
CA SER A 294 -11.48 16.49 -11.69
C SER A 294 -10.92 15.75 -10.49
N LEU A 295 -11.76 15.53 -9.49
CA LEU A 295 -11.42 14.84 -8.26
C LEU A 295 -12.10 13.46 -8.23
N TRP A 296 -11.41 12.49 -7.65
CA TRP A 296 -11.93 11.14 -7.51
C TRP A 296 -11.45 10.48 -6.22
N ASN A 297 -12.34 9.83 -5.49
CA ASN A 297 -11.98 8.89 -4.45
C ASN A 297 -12.04 7.45 -5.01
N PRO A 298 -10.88 6.78 -5.21
CA PRO A 298 -10.82 5.46 -5.82
C PRO A 298 -11.01 4.31 -4.81
N HIS A 299 -11.36 4.56 -3.55
CA HIS A 299 -11.46 3.51 -2.53
C HIS A 299 -12.84 2.87 -2.50
N GLN A 300 -12.94 1.53 -2.41
CA GLN A 300 -14.22 0.81 -2.49
C GLN A 300 -15.28 1.34 -1.52
N ASN A 301 -14.87 1.77 -0.34
CA ASN A 301 -15.71 2.29 0.75
C ASN A 301 -15.80 3.83 0.77
N ALA A 302 -15.63 4.50 -0.37
CA ALA A 302 -15.97 5.91 -0.51
C ALA A 302 -17.50 6.12 -0.59
N PRO A 303 -18.03 7.26 -0.12
CA PRO A 303 -17.32 8.40 0.49
C PRO A 303 -16.80 8.08 1.91
N PRO A 304 -15.90 8.90 2.49
CA PRO A 304 -15.42 8.70 3.85
C PRO A 304 -16.55 8.69 4.87
N ALA A 305 -16.40 7.89 5.93
CA ALA A 305 -17.39 7.74 7.00
C ALA A 305 -17.57 9.02 7.84
N ALA A 306 -16.55 9.89 7.88
CA ALA A 306 -16.58 11.20 8.51
C ALA A 306 -16.21 12.30 7.49
N SER A 307 -16.81 13.49 7.63
CA SER A 307 -16.45 14.62 6.77
C SER A 307 -15.07 15.15 7.17
N GLN A 308 -14.17 15.23 6.19
CA GLN A 308 -12.85 15.81 6.31
C GLN A 308 -12.74 17.01 5.37
N ASN A 309 -12.27 18.15 5.89
CA ASN A 309 -12.10 19.35 5.09
C ASN A 309 -10.91 19.18 4.15
N VAL A 310 -11.18 19.29 2.85
CA VAL A 310 -10.20 19.16 1.77
C VAL A 310 -10.25 20.41 0.90
N GLN A 311 -9.13 20.78 0.28
CA GLN A 311 -9.10 21.82 -0.74
C GLN A 311 -8.10 21.49 -1.84
N ILE A 312 -8.40 21.93 -3.07
CA ILE A 312 -7.44 21.93 -4.17
C ILE A 312 -6.87 23.33 -4.35
N ALA A 313 -5.55 23.46 -4.34
CA ALA A 313 -4.84 24.73 -4.41
C ALA A 313 -3.81 24.76 -5.55
N MET A 314 -3.67 25.90 -6.21
CA MET A 314 -2.51 26.20 -7.06
C MET A 314 -1.56 27.08 -6.25
N THR A 315 -0.58 26.46 -5.59
CA THR A 315 0.20 27.12 -4.53
C THR A 315 1.39 27.92 -5.05
N SER A 316 1.92 27.59 -6.23
CA SER A 316 3.09 28.24 -6.81
C SER A 316 3.18 28.07 -8.33
N GLY A 317 4.16 28.74 -8.94
CA GLY A 317 4.39 28.78 -10.37
C GLY A 317 3.34 29.57 -11.15
N THR A 318 3.27 29.33 -12.45
CA THR A 318 2.42 30.09 -13.37
C THR A 318 1.68 29.14 -14.29
N LEU A 319 0.37 29.30 -14.40
CA LEU A 319 -0.47 28.71 -15.43
C LEU A 319 -0.61 29.76 -16.52
N THR A 320 -0.29 29.41 -17.76
CA THR A 320 -0.48 30.29 -18.91
C THR A 320 -1.42 29.67 -19.93
N ALA A 321 -2.32 30.49 -20.48
CA ALA A 321 -3.10 30.16 -21.67
C ALA A 321 -2.46 30.86 -22.86
N ASN A 322 -2.01 30.07 -23.84
CA ASN A 322 -1.23 30.57 -24.98
C ASN A 322 -1.93 30.26 -26.31
N THR A 323 -1.76 31.13 -27.29
CA THR A 323 -2.22 30.93 -28.67
C THR A 323 -1.05 30.74 -29.63
N THR A 324 -1.11 29.74 -30.51
CA THR A 324 -0.15 29.66 -31.63
C THR A 324 -0.63 30.45 -32.86
N SER A 325 -1.94 30.66 -32.99
CA SER A 325 -2.58 31.48 -34.03
C SER A 325 -3.85 32.13 -33.47
N PRO A 326 -4.00 33.48 -33.51
CA PRO A 326 -2.96 34.45 -33.85
C PRO A 326 -1.75 34.30 -32.90
N THR A 327 -0.54 34.41 -33.44
CA THR A 327 0.69 34.00 -32.74
C THR A 327 1.04 34.94 -31.58
N GLY A 328 1.27 34.38 -30.39
CA GLY A 328 1.97 35.06 -29.31
C GLY A 328 1.10 35.79 -28.27
N ALA A 329 -0.21 35.56 -28.22
CA ALA A 329 -1.04 36.05 -27.11
C ALA A 329 -0.95 35.08 -25.91
N THR A 330 -0.64 35.61 -24.74
CA THR A 330 -0.45 34.83 -23.50
C THR A 330 -1.13 35.53 -22.33
N SER A 331 -1.96 34.79 -21.59
CA SER A 331 -2.46 35.20 -20.26
C SER A 331 -1.90 34.28 -19.20
N ALA A 332 -1.66 34.82 -18.01
CA ALA A 332 -0.99 34.13 -16.93
C ALA A 332 -1.75 34.28 -15.60
N LEU A 333 -1.92 33.16 -14.90
CA LEU A 333 -2.34 33.09 -13.51
C LEU A 333 -1.14 32.64 -12.66
N THR A 334 -0.86 33.36 -11.57
CA THR A 334 0.23 33.01 -10.65
C THR A 334 -0.32 32.29 -9.43
N GLY A 335 0.29 31.17 -9.06
CA GLY A 335 -0.08 30.40 -7.88
C GLY A 335 0.10 31.20 -6.58
N SER A 336 -0.78 30.99 -5.61
CA SER A 336 -0.70 31.62 -4.28
C SER A 336 -1.42 30.79 -3.23
N ALA A 337 -1.11 31.04 -1.95
CA ALA A 337 -1.75 30.34 -0.82
C ALA A 337 -3.28 30.58 -0.71
N THR A 338 -3.80 31.63 -1.34
CA THR A 338 -5.24 31.95 -1.36
C THR A 338 -5.97 31.43 -2.60
N LEU A 339 -5.24 30.85 -3.55
CA LEU A 339 -5.79 30.34 -4.79
C LEU A 339 -6.19 28.87 -4.63
N PHE A 340 -7.34 28.65 -3.99
CA PHE A 340 -7.85 27.31 -3.70
C PHE A 340 -9.38 27.21 -3.84
N MET A 341 -9.87 25.97 -3.96
CA MET A 341 -11.28 25.61 -3.86
C MET A 341 -11.45 24.62 -2.72
N ALA A 342 -12.33 24.89 -1.76
CA ALA A 342 -12.69 23.95 -0.71
C ALA A 342 -13.66 22.90 -1.25
N VAL A 343 -13.53 21.70 -0.70
CA VAL A 343 -14.15 20.46 -1.19
C VAL A 343 -14.70 19.69 0.02
N ASP A 344 -15.97 19.34 -0.03
CA ASP A 344 -16.56 18.37 0.90
C ASP A 344 -16.20 16.94 0.47
N ALA A 345 -15.26 16.32 1.18
CA ALA A 345 -14.79 14.97 0.88
C ALA A 345 -15.91 13.91 0.90
N SER A 346 -16.99 14.14 1.65
CA SER A 346 -18.11 13.19 1.75
C SER A 346 -18.95 13.08 0.47
N LEU A 347 -18.72 13.94 -0.52
CA LEU A 347 -19.50 14.00 -1.75
C LEU A 347 -18.83 13.30 -2.94
N PHE A 348 -17.68 12.66 -2.74
CA PHE A 348 -16.94 11.94 -3.79
C PHE A 348 -17.06 10.43 -3.61
N PRO A 349 -18.16 9.79 -4.06
CA PRO A 349 -18.29 8.34 -4.03
C PRO A 349 -17.47 7.68 -5.15
N THR A 350 -17.49 6.36 -5.17
CA THR A 350 -16.78 5.54 -6.15
C THR A 350 -17.42 5.46 -7.53
N SER A 351 -18.68 5.90 -7.70
CA SER A 351 -19.49 5.69 -8.91
C SER A 351 -19.40 6.84 -9.92
N ALA A 352 -19.58 6.56 -11.21
CA ALA A 352 -19.55 7.56 -12.28
C ALA A 352 -20.60 8.68 -12.15
N ALA A 353 -21.61 8.50 -11.30
CA ALA A 353 -22.63 9.50 -10.98
C ALA A 353 -22.17 10.51 -9.89
N ALA A 354 -20.96 10.34 -9.36
CA ALA A 354 -20.34 11.30 -8.43
C ALA A 354 -20.27 12.69 -9.06
N PRO A 355 -20.64 13.74 -8.32
CA PRO A 355 -20.60 15.09 -8.86
C PRO A 355 -19.14 15.58 -8.83
N THR A 356 -18.51 15.81 -9.99
CA THR A 356 -17.21 16.51 -10.06
C THR A 356 -17.40 17.94 -10.60
N PRO A 357 -16.45 18.87 -10.37
CA PRO A 357 -16.51 20.20 -10.97
C PRO A 357 -16.60 20.08 -12.50
N SER A 358 -17.73 20.49 -13.08
CA SER A 358 -17.88 20.62 -14.52
C SER A 358 -17.50 22.04 -14.96
N GLY A 359 -16.98 22.14 -16.19
CA GLY A 359 -16.61 23.43 -16.76
C GLY A 359 -17.76 24.19 -17.42
N PRO A 360 -17.49 25.41 -17.91
CA PRO A 360 -18.50 26.17 -18.61
C PRO A 360 -18.86 25.45 -19.92
N THR A 361 -20.14 25.11 -20.10
CA THR A 361 -20.67 24.54 -21.35
C THR A 361 -21.06 25.62 -22.37
N THR A 362 -20.95 26.90 -22.00
CA THR A 362 -21.16 28.08 -22.86
C THR A 362 -20.32 29.27 -22.39
N ALA A 363 -20.11 30.26 -23.26
CA ALA A 363 -19.40 31.51 -22.98
C ALA A 363 -19.98 32.38 -21.83
N ASN A 364 -21.11 31.99 -21.22
CA ASN A 364 -21.79 32.73 -20.16
C ASN A 364 -21.60 32.12 -18.75
N GLY A 365 -20.50 31.41 -18.54
CA GLY A 365 -20.12 30.88 -17.25
C GLY A 365 -20.62 29.46 -16.96
N ILE A 366 -20.06 28.90 -15.90
CA ILE A 366 -20.34 27.55 -15.41
C ILE A 366 -21.79 27.52 -14.92
N LYS A 367 -22.66 26.68 -15.50
CA LYS A 367 -24.05 26.59 -15.07
C LYS A 367 -24.10 26.14 -13.60
N SER A 368 -24.64 26.98 -12.72
CA SER A 368 -24.80 26.66 -11.30
C SER A 368 -25.62 25.38 -11.03
N SER A 369 -26.44 24.95 -12.00
CA SER A 369 -27.30 23.77 -11.88
C SER A 369 -26.63 22.45 -12.28
N SER A 370 -25.40 22.47 -12.81
CA SER A 370 -24.61 21.27 -13.16
C SER A 370 -23.42 21.04 -12.23
N LEU A 371 -23.39 21.75 -11.10
CA LEU A 371 -22.28 21.71 -10.16
C LEU A 371 -22.61 20.87 -8.92
N PRO A 372 -21.62 20.15 -8.36
CA PRO A 372 -21.76 19.43 -7.09
C PRO A 372 -22.19 20.38 -5.98
N ALA A 373 -23.10 19.95 -5.11
CA ALA A 373 -23.14 20.52 -3.77
C ALA A 373 -21.73 20.39 -3.15
N GLY A 374 -21.28 21.34 -2.31
CA GLY A 374 -20.06 21.17 -1.50
C GLY A 374 -18.70 21.51 -2.12
N ILE A 375 -18.63 22.20 -3.26
CA ILE A 375 -17.36 22.80 -3.77
C ILE A 375 -17.48 24.33 -3.79
N THR A 376 -16.49 25.01 -3.21
CA THR A 376 -16.45 26.49 -3.25
C THR A 376 -15.80 27.00 -4.52
N LYS A 377 -16.17 28.21 -4.91
CA LYS A 377 -15.44 28.96 -5.93
C LYS A 377 -14.03 29.27 -5.45
N SER A 378 -13.12 29.35 -6.39
CA SER A 378 -11.77 29.84 -6.17
C SER A 378 -11.76 31.36 -5.99
N ALA A 379 -10.75 31.86 -5.29
CA ALA A 379 -10.62 33.29 -5.00
C ALA A 379 -10.24 34.13 -6.24
N ASP A 380 -9.74 33.53 -7.32
CA ASP A 380 -9.48 34.19 -8.60
C ASP A 380 -10.80 34.46 -9.35
N ASN A 381 -11.39 35.60 -9.04
CA ASN A 381 -12.60 36.13 -9.67
C ASN A 381 -13.88 35.30 -9.41
N SER A 382 -13.92 34.51 -8.35
CA SER A 382 -15.12 33.72 -7.97
C SER A 382 -15.55 32.72 -9.04
N ASN A 383 -14.58 32.05 -9.67
CA ASN A 383 -14.78 31.01 -10.68
C ASN A 383 -14.75 29.60 -10.06
N TYR A 384 -15.12 28.59 -10.83
CA TYR A 384 -14.78 27.20 -10.50
C TYR A 384 -13.64 26.76 -11.42
N GLY A 385 -12.60 26.17 -10.85
CA GLY A 385 -11.31 25.96 -11.52
C GLY A 385 -10.39 27.19 -11.42
N PHE A 386 -9.23 27.10 -12.06
CA PHE A 386 -8.23 28.17 -12.12
C PHE A 386 -8.40 28.93 -13.43
N HIS A 387 -8.65 30.24 -13.36
CA HIS A 387 -8.98 31.09 -14.49
C HIS A 387 -7.92 32.18 -14.70
N PRO A 388 -6.99 32.00 -15.66
CA PRO A 388 -6.15 33.08 -16.14
C PRO A 388 -6.98 34.29 -16.58
N PRO A 389 -6.51 35.52 -16.36
CA PRO A 389 -7.21 36.73 -16.79
C PRO A 389 -7.58 36.68 -18.28
N SER A 390 -8.79 37.13 -18.63
CA SER A 390 -9.25 37.15 -20.02
C SER A 390 -8.29 37.95 -20.92
N LEU A 391 -7.89 37.38 -22.05
CA LEU A 391 -7.15 38.10 -23.08
C LEU A 391 -8.11 38.86 -23.97
N THR A 392 -8.17 40.18 -23.81
CA THR A 392 -9.09 41.04 -24.57
C THR A 392 -8.39 41.75 -25.72
N GLY A 393 -9.16 42.17 -26.73
CA GLY A 393 -8.65 43.03 -27.80
C GLY A 393 -7.74 42.32 -28.81
N ILE A 394 -7.83 40.99 -28.92
CA ILE A 394 -7.03 40.22 -29.88
C ILE A 394 -7.46 40.64 -31.31
N PRO A 395 -6.57 41.30 -32.09
CA PRO A 395 -6.93 41.81 -33.41
C PRO A 395 -7.01 40.64 -34.39
N SER A 396 -8.15 40.47 -35.07
CA SER A 396 -8.23 39.54 -36.19
C SER A 396 -9.20 40.02 -37.26
N THR A 397 -8.79 39.93 -38.52
CA THR A 397 -9.62 40.17 -39.72
C THR A 397 -10.57 39.01 -40.04
N THR A 398 -10.49 37.90 -39.30
CA THR A 398 -11.25 36.67 -39.53
C THR A 398 -11.57 35.96 -38.20
N PRO A 399 -12.75 35.33 -38.04
CA PRO A 399 -13.08 34.51 -36.88
C PRO A 399 -11.98 33.48 -36.55
N PRO A 400 -11.78 33.10 -35.27
CA PRO A 400 -10.91 31.99 -34.94
C PRO A 400 -11.35 30.75 -35.75
N SER A 401 -10.49 30.32 -36.66
CA SER A 401 -10.72 29.29 -37.68
C SER A 401 -10.28 27.90 -37.21
N THR A 402 -10.48 26.88 -38.06
CA THR A 402 -9.99 25.49 -37.86
C THR A 402 -8.48 25.37 -37.57
N THR A 403 -7.70 26.42 -37.85
CA THR A 403 -6.25 26.46 -37.61
C THR A 403 -5.84 27.15 -36.30
N THR A 404 -6.77 27.83 -35.62
CA THR A 404 -6.55 28.48 -34.32
C THR A 404 -6.34 27.40 -33.27
N THR A 405 -5.22 27.48 -32.56
CA THR A 405 -4.83 26.50 -31.55
C THR A 405 -4.51 27.22 -30.24
N VAL A 406 -5.06 26.71 -29.15
CA VAL A 406 -4.85 27.22 -27.79
C VAL A 406 -4.28 26.10 -26.93
N TYR A 407 -3.39 26.41 -26.00
CA TYR A 407 -2.78 25.42 -25.12
C TYR A 407 -2.47 25.97 -23.73
N PRO A 408 -2.56 25.13 -22.68
CA PRO A 408 -2.00 25.45 -21.38
C PRO A 408 -0.48 25.24 -21.38
N SER A 409 0.23 26.11 -20.69
CA SER A 409 1.62 25.85 -20.30
C SER A 409 1.81 26.16 -18.82
N PHE A 410 2.49 25.25 -18.13
CA PHE A 410 2.84 25.38 -16.72
C PHE A 410 4.30 25.81 -16.61
N GLY A 411 4.55 26.94 -15.98
CA GLY A 411 5.88 27.40 -15.65
C GLY A 411 6.64 26.41 -14.76
N ALA A 412 7.97 26.57 -14.70
CA ALA A 412 8.79 25.80 -13.78
C ALA A 412 8.31 25.99 -12.33
N GLY A 413 8.20 24.89 -11.59
CA GLY A 413 7.74 24.93 -10.19
C GLY A 413 6.25 25.22 -10.00
N THR A 414 5.41 25.06 -11.03
CA THR A 414 3.96 25.07 -10.84
C THR A 414 3.50 23.86 -10.03
N ASN A 415 2.78 24.13 -8.95
CA ASN A 415 2.26 23.12 -8.02
C ASN A 415 0.75 23.18 -7.91
N PHE A 416 0.10 22.04 -8.15
CA PHE A 416 -1.28 21.80 -7.76
C PHE A 416 -1.31 20.81 -6.60
N GLU A 417 -1.99 21.17 -5.52
CA GLU A 417 -1.99 20.41 -4.28
C GLU A 417 -3.41 20.07 -3.86
N LEU A 418 -3.66 18.79 -3.57
CA LEU A 418 -4.79 18.41 -2.73
C LEU A 418 -4.33 18.44 -1.30
N GLN A 419 -5.03 19.26 -0.53
CA GLN A 419 -4.69 19.58 0.84
C GLN A 419 -5.80 19.15 1.78
N VAL A 420 -5.40 18.62 2.92
CA VAL A 420 -6.28 18.21 4.01
C VAL A 420 -6.07 19.14 5.20
N GLN A 421 -7.16 19.54 5.85
CA GLN A 421 -7.09 20.34 7.06
C GLN A 421 -6.70 19.44 8.25
N VAL A 422 -5.45 19.52 8.69
CA VAL A 422 -4.92 18.73 9.82
C VAL A 422 -5.24 19.38 11.16
N SER A 423 -5.60 20.66 11.17
CA SER A 423 -6.00 21.38 12.37
C SER A 423 -6.99 22.49 12.06
N THR A 424 -7.98 22.69 12.93
CA THR A 424 -8.97 23.77 12.80
C THR A 424 -8.61 25.00 13.64
N SER A 425 -7.74 24.86 14.64
CA SER A 425 -7.32 25.97 15.53
C SER A 425 -5.89 25.78 16.05
N PRO A 426 -4.87 26.47 15.49
CA PRO A 426 -4.97 27.30 14.28
C PRO A 426 -5.32 26.45 13.04
N SER A 427 -5.90 27.07 12.02
CA SER A 427 -6.17 26.37 10.76
C SER A 427 -4.85 25.98 10.06
N VAL A 428 -4.61 24.68 9.91
CA VAL A 428 -3.39 24.15 9.24
C VAL A 428 -3.82 23.22 8.12
N TRP A 429 -3.27 23.46 6.93
CA TRP A 429 -3.52 22.68 5.72
C TRP A 429 -2.22 22.04 5.24
N LYS A 430 -2.27 20.76 4.88
CA LYS A 430 -1.12 20.01 4.37
C LYS A 430 -1.46 19.29 3.07
N ALA A 431 -0.52 19.29 2.14
CA ALA A 431 -0.68 18.58 0.87
C ALA A 431 -0.48 17.07 1.07
N TYR A 432 -1.53 16.28 0.85
CA TYR A 432 -1.41 14.81 0.80
C TYR A 432 -1.23 14.29 -0.62
N GLN A 433 -1.42 15.15 -1.62
CA GLN A 433 -1.03 14.90 -3.01
C GLN A 433 -0.55 16.22 -3.62
N ARG A 434 0.57 16.20 -4.36
CA ARG A 434 1.15 17.38 -5.00
C ARG A 434 1.62 17.07 -6.41
N TRP A 435 0.98 17.67 -7.40
CA TRP A 435 1.42 17.67 -8.80
C TRP A 435 2.42 18.82 -8.99
N THR A 436 3.71 18.48 -9.03
CA THR A 436 4.82 19.44 -9.24
C THR A 436 5.36 19.30 -10.66
N GLY A 437 5.74 20.42 -11.28
CA GLY A 437 6.58 20.40 -12.49
C GLY A 437 5.85 19.84 -13.71
N CYS A 438 4.55 20.11 -13.82
CA CYS A 438 3.70 19.78 -14.98
C CYS A 438 4.15 20.45 -16.29
N SER A 439 5.31 21.14 -16.32
CA SER A 439 5.84 21.82 -17.51
C SER A 439 5.96 20.84 -18.68
N ASN A 440 5.31 21.18 -19.79
CA ASN A 440 5.29 20.37 -20.99
C ASN A 440 6.41 20.81 -21.95
N THR A 441 7.30 19.88 -22.35
CA THR A 441 8.30 20.15 -23.40
C THR A 441 7.65 20.28 -24.78
N THR A 442 6.50 19.62 -24.96
CA THR A 442 5.63 19.74 -26.13
C THR A 442 4.25 20.16 -25.64
N PRO A 443 3.72 21.34 -26.04
CA PRO A 443 2.41 21.79 -25.62
C PRO A 443 1.30 20.79 -25.95
N VAL A 444 0.40 20.55 -25.00
CA VAL A 444 -0.83 19.79 -25.25
C VAL A 444 -1.81 20.75 -25.89
N THR A 445 -2.19 20.52 -27.15
CA THR A 445 -2.88 21.54 -27.95
C THR A 445 -4.35 21.26 -28.16
N CYS A 446 -5.20 22.27 -27.99
CA CYS A 446 -6.60 22.21 -28.44
C CYS A 446 -6.66 22.78 -29.86
N GLN A 447 -7.15 21.99 -30.82
CA GLN A 447 -7.52 22.50 -32.14
C GLN A 447 -9.01 22.83 -32.17
N SER A 448 -9.36 23.87 -32.95
CA SER A 448 -10.76 24.23 -33.17
C SER A 448 -11.56 23.05 -33.75
N PRO A 449 -12.78 22.79 -33.27
CA PRO A 449 -13.83 22.21 -34.12
C PRO A 449 -14.15 23.17 -35.28
N SER A 450 -15.03 22.82 -36.23
CA SER A 450 -15.29 23.62 -37.45
C SER A 450 -15.51 25.14 -37.26
N THR A 451 -15.91 25.61 -36.06
CA THR A 451 -15.84 27.02 -35.60
C THR A 451 -15.58 27.11 -34.08
N TRP A 452 -14.75 28.05 -33.60
CA TRP A 452 -14.52 28.35 -32.17
C TRP A 452 -15.62 29.19 -31.50
N LEU A 453 -16.41 29.92 -32.29
CA LEU A 453 -17.43 30.85 -31.80
C LEU A 453 -18.77 30.13 -31.64
N PRO A 454 -19.47 30.45 -30.54
CA PRO A 454 -19.56 29.57 -29.38
C PRO A 454 -19.88 28.12 -29.78
N ASN A 455 -18.90 27.24 -29.66
CA ASN A 455 -19.08 25.80 -29.89
C ASN A 455 -19.36 25.07 -28.58
N THR A 456 -20.34 24.17 -28.58
CA THR A 456 -20.68 23.31 -27.43
C THR A 456 -19.89 22.01 -27.40
N ASN A 457 -19.16 21.66 -28.47
CA ASN A 457 -18.44 20.40 -28.62
C ASN A 457 -16.92 20.63 -28.58
N LEU A 458 -16.42 21.24 -27.51
CA LEU A 458 -14.99 21.51 -27.35
C LEU A 458 -14.21 20.21 -27.14
N GLN A 459 -13.03 20.11 -27.75
CA GLN A 459 -12.05 19.07 -27.41
C GLN A 459 -11.18 19.63 -26.28
N ASP A 460 -11.17 18.93 -25.14
CA ASP A 460 -10.48 19.37 -23.95
C ASP A 460 -9.17 18.58 -23.80
N PRO A 461 -7.98 19.20 -23.89
CA PRO A 461 -6.78 18.54 -23.44
C PRO A 461 -6.77 18.48 -21.91
N GLU A 462 -6.29 17.35 -21.42
CA GLU A 462 -6.36 16.93 -20.04
C GLU A 462 -4.99 16.43 -19.63
N PHE A 463 -4.62 16.75 -18.40
CA PHE A 463 -3.54 16.10 -17.70
C PHE A 463 -4.15 15.07 -16.75
N VAL A 464 -3.71 13.81 -16.82
CA VAL A 464 -4.31 12.68 -16.09
C VAL A 464 -3.24 11.84 -15.42
N THR A 465 -3.54 11.30 -14.24
CA THR A 465 -2.71 10.27 -13.60
C THR A 465 -3.23 8.88 -13.90
N LEU A 466 -2.32 7.91 -14.05
CA LEU A 466 -2.72 6.50 -14.18
C LEU A 466 -3.44 5.97 -12.94
N ASP A 467 -3.09 6.48 -11.76
CA ASP A 467 -3.78 6.25 -10.49
C ASP A 467 -3.67 7.54 -9.68
N PRO A 468 -4.78 8.15 -9.23
CA PRO A 468 -4.74 9.44 -8.57
C PRO A 468 -4.05 9.41 -7.18
N ARG A 469 -3.83 8.23 -6.60
CA ARG A 469 -3.14 8.11 -5.30
C ARG A 469 -1.62 8.23 -5.39
N THR A 470 -1.04 8.14 -6.59
CA THR A 470 0.42 8.24 -6.76
C THR A 470 0.79 9.06 -7.98
N LEU A 471 1.87 9.82 -7.84
CA LEU A 471 2.52 10.48 -8.96
C LEU A 471 3.75 9.76 -9.44
N ARG A 472 4.15 8.60 -8.90
CA ARG A 472 5.41 7.92 -9.30
C ARG A 472 5.55 7.70 -10.81
N PHE A 473 4.42 7.62 -11.53
CA PHE A 473 4.34 7.44 -12.98
C PHE A 473 4.03 8.74 -13.75
N GLY A 474 4.11 9.90 -13.09
CA GLY A 474 3.85 11.21 -13.70
C GLY A 474 2.38 11.50 -13.98
N ALA A 475 2.14 12.75 -14.32
CA ALA A 475 0.92 13.16 -15.02
C ALA A 475 1.15 13.00 -16.53
N TRP A 476 0.15 12.43 -17.18
CA TRP A 476 0.09 12.13 -18.60
C TRP A 476 -0.80 13.14 -19.30
N ALA A 477 -0.75 13.21 -20.62
CA ALA A 477 -1.64 14.08 -21.36
C ALA A 477 -2.36 13.36 -22.51
N ASN A 478 -3.54 13.86 -22.84
CA ASN A 478 -4.20 13.56 -24.10
C ASN A 478 -4.04 14.76 -25.05
N ASP A 479 -3.44 14.54 -26.23
CA ASP A 479 -3.52 15.52 -27.31
C ASP A 479 -4.85 15.31 -28.05
N ALA A 480 -5.59 16.39 -28.28
CA ALA A 480 -6.94 16.37 -28.86
C ALA A 480 -6.99 15.86 -30.31
N LYS A 481 -5.83 15.61 -30.92
CA LYS A 481 -5.65 15.62 -32.37
C LYS A 481 -5.67 14.24 -33.02
N HIS A 482 -6.71 13.40 -32.86
CA HIS A 482 -6.67 12.08 -33.54
C HIS A 482 -7.95 11.49 -34.17
N SER A 483 -9.05 12.22 -34.26
CA SER A 483 -10.15 11.90 -35.19
C SER A 483 -11.09 13.08 -35.29
N ALA A 484 -11.69 13.33 -36.46
CA ALA A 484 -12.61 14.44 -36.74
C ALA A 484 -13.94 14.39 -35.95
N VAL A 485 -14.03 13.60 -34.88
CA VAL A 485 -15.18 13.50 -34.00
C VAL A 485 -14.89 14.35 -32.77
N ALA A 486 -15.49 15.55 -32.74
CA ALA A 486 -15.52 16.42 -31.58
C ALA A 486 -16.46 15.81 -30.55
N THR A 487 -15.92 15.07 -29.58
CA THR A 487 -16.70 14.62 -28.42
C THR A 487 -16.23 15.34 -27.19
N ASP A 488 -17.21 15.98 -26.58
CA ASP A 488 -17.14 16.76 -25.39
C ASP A 488 -17.04 15.83 -24.16
N TYR A 489 -15.93 15.87 -23.42
CA TYR A 489 -15.75 15.16 -22.15
C TYR A 489 -16.04 16.05 -20.92
N THR A 490 -16.62 17.25 -21.13
CA THR A 490 -16.80 18.34 -20.15
C THR A 490 -17.73 18.04 -18.98
N THR A 491 -18.39 16.88 -18.93
CA THR A 491 -19.48 16.63 -17.97
C THR A 491 -19.07 16.73 -16.50
N GLY A 492 -17.77 16.70 -16.19
CA GLY A 492 -17.34 16.56 -14.80
C GLY A 492 -17.96 15.29 -14.18
N LEU A 493 -18.23 14.28 -14.99
CA LEU A 493 -18.46 12.93 -14.50
C LEU A 493 -17.11 12.23 -14.54
N LEU A 494 -16.94 11.23 -13.67
CA LEU A 494 -15.79 10.36 -13.75
C LEU A 494 -15.86 9.59 -15.08
N THR A 495 -15.20 10.10 -16.11
CA THR A 495 -15.01 9.41 -17.39
C THR A 495 -13.63 8.78 -17.41
N THR A 496 -13.56 7.64 -18.07
CA THR A 496 -12.47 6.71 -17.93
C THR A 496 -11.49 6.86 -19.09
N LEU A 497 -10.26 6.42 -18.89
CA LEU A 497 -9.35 6.14 -20.00
C LEU A 497 -9.81 4.82 -20.64
N ASP A 498 -10.51 4.86 -21.78
CA ASP A 498 -11.19 3.69 -22.34
C ASP A 498 -10.56 3.13 -23.63
N GLN A 499 -10.81 1.84 -23.83
CA GLN A 499 -10.39 0.93 -24.87
C GLN A 499 -11.58 0.60 -25.79
N GLY A 500 -11.65 1.26 -26.94
CA GLY A 500 -12.32 0.74 -28.14
C GLY A 500 -13.86 0.71 -28.14
N GLY A 501 -14.47 1.35 -29.13
CA GLY A 501 -15.93 1.39 -29.29
C GLY A 501 -16.47 2.65 -29.99
N GLY A 502 -15.61 3.61 -30.31
CA GLY A 502 -15.95 4.71 -31.22
C GLY A 502 -16.03 6.10 -30.59
N THR A 503 -15.97 6.27 -29.25
CA THR A 503 -15.90 7.63 -28.65
C THR A 503 -15.40 7.65 -27.19
N TYR A 504 -14.08 7.66 -26.92
CA TYR A 504 -13.51 7.80 -25.57
C TYR A 504 -12.08 8.41 -25.52
N GLU A 505 -11.69 8.87 -24.33
CA GLU A 505 -10.45 9.59 -23.97
C GLU A 505 -9.21 8.70 -24.07
N THR A 506 -8.30 9.02 -24.98
CA THR A 506 -7.07 8.24 -25.21
C THR A 506 -5.86 8.97 -24.63
N ILE A 507 -5.11 8.32 -23.75
CA ILE A 507 -3.75 8.79 -23.45
C ILE A 507 -2.94 8.67 -24.73
N THR A 508 -2.44 9.78 -25.24
CA THR A 508 -1.69 9.83 -26.51
C THR A 508 -0.29 10.39 -26.34
N ALA A 509 -0.01 11.08 -25.22
CA ALA A 509 1.30 11.61 -24.91
C ALA A 509 1.91 10.88 -23.70
N LEU A 510 3.16 10.42 -23.88
CA LEU A 510 4.01 10.06 -22.76
C LEU A 510 4.31 11.32 -21.94
N PRO A 511 4.58 11.19 -20.63
CA PRO A 511 5.19 12.26 -19.86
C PRO A 511 6.50 12.73 -20.53
N PRO A 512 6.93 13.99 -20.32
CA PRO A 512 8.01 14.64 -21.08
C PRO A 512 9.41 13.99 -20.98
N THR A 513 9.53 12.84 -20.33
CA THR A 513 10.77 12.13 -20.01
C THR A 513 10.59 10.62 -20.17
N PRO A 514 11.17 9.97 -21.20
CA PRO A 514 11.04 8.53 -21.40
C PRO A 514 11.80 7.74 -20.33
N GLN A 515 11.12 6.77 -19.73
CA GLN A 515 11.63 5.88 -18.68
C GLN A 515 12.57 4.87 -19.32
N GLY A 516 13.61 4.51 -18.56
CA GLY A 516 14.63 3.55 -18.98
C GLY A 516 14.08 2.19 -19.44
N THR A 517 14.98 1.27 -19.71
CA THR A 517 14.74 0.01 -20.45
C THR A 517 13.67 -0.94 -19.89
N ASN A 518 13.10 -0.65 -18.72
CA ASN A 518 12.08 -1.44 -18.06
C ASN A 518 10.65 -1.11 -18.51
N PHE A 519 10.44 0.00 -19.22
CA PHE A 519 9.14 0.37 -19.79
C PHE A 519 9.10 -0.01 -21.27
N ILE A 520 8.13 -0.85 -21.63
CA ILE A 520 7.97 -1.38 -22.99
C ILE A 520 6.72 -0.77 -23.60
N TYR A 521 6.93 -0.13 -24.76
CA TYR A 521 5.89 0.45 -25.59
C TYR A 521 6.11 0.04 -27.05
N THR A 522 5.36 -0.95 -27.51
CA THR A 522 5.36 -1.38 -28.93
C THR A 522 3.94 -1.38 -29.54
N GLY A 523 2.96 -0.87 -28.80
CA GLY A 523 1.57 -0.75 -29.21
C GLY A 523 1.21 0.64 -29.74
N PRO A 524 -0.06 0.86 -30.12
CA PRO A 524 -0.53 2.18 -30.54
C PRO A 524 -0.54 3.17 -29.36
N PRO A 525 -0.43 4.49 -29.59
CA PRO A 525 -0.41 5.51 -28.52
C PRO A 525 -1.58 5.40 -27.54
N TYR A 526 -2.78 5.11 -28.03
CA TYR A 526 -3.96 4.95 -27.18
C TYR A 526 -3.91 3.74 -26.22
N ALA A 527 -2.92 2.85 -26.33
CA ALA A 527 -2.74 1.71 -25.42
C ALA A 527 -1.90 2.06 -24.17
N LEU A 528 -1.51 3.33 -24.00
CA LEU A 528 -0.66 3.78 -22.88
C LEU A 528 -1.30 3.60 -21.49
N TYR A 529 -2.64 3.58 -21.39
CA TYR A 529 -3.34 3.27 -20.13
C TYR A 529 -3.00 1.87 -19.58
N ASN A 530 -2.50 0.94 -20.40
CA ASN A 530 -2.16 -0.41 -19.93
C ASN A 530 -1.04 -0.41 -18.88
N TYR A 531 -0.23 0.66 -18.77
CA TYR A 531 0.71 0.79 -17.67
C TYR A 531 0.03 0.88 -16.30
N ALA A 532 -1.25 1.29 -16.23
CA ALA A 532 -1.99 1.39 -14.99
C ALA A 532 -2.17 0.03 -14.31
N ASN A 533 -2.66 -0.99 -15.05
CA ASN A 533 -2.84 -2.35 -14.51
C ASN A 533 -1.66 -3.29 -14.80
N ASN A 534 -0.73 -2.89 -15.68
CA ASN A 534 0.42 -3.69 -16.12
C ASN A 534 0.09 -5.14 -16.57
N PRO A 535 -0.96 -5.37 -17.39
CA PRO A 535 -1.58 -6.69 -17.59
C PRO A 535 -0.72 -7.60 -18.47
N THR A 536 -0.59 -8.89 -18.19
CA THR A 536 0.39 -9.85 -18.79
C THR A 536 0.40 -10.01 -20.32
N SER A 537 -0.71 -9.74 -21.02
CA SER A 537 -0.84 -9.95 -22.47
C SER A 537 -0.72 -8.68 -23.33
N SER A 538 -0.29 -7.56 -22.76
CA SER A 538 -0.21 -6.26 -23.46
C SER A 538 1.13 -6.00 -24.17
N THR A 539 1.10 -5.21 -25.25
CA THR A 539 2.26 -4.59 -25.94
C THR A 539 2.79 -3.33 -25.26
N VAL A 540 2.09 -2.88 -24.22
CA VAL A 540 2.44 -1.73 -23.37
C VAL A 540 2.42 -2.17 -21.92
N TYR A 541 3.59 -2.22 -21.27
CA TYR A 541 3.78 -2.74 -19.92
C TYR A 541 5.16 -2.38 -19.36
N TYR A 542 5.33 -2.51 -18.05
CA TYR A 542 6.62 -2.28 -17.38
C TYR A 542 7.07 -3.49 -16.55
N LYS A 543 8.37 -3.54 -16.28
CA LYS A 543 9.01 -4.49 -15.38
C LYS A 543 9.62 -3.77 -14.19
N ASP A 544 9.60 -4.41 -13.03
CA ASP A 544 10.37 -3.95 -11.87
C ASP A 544 11.88 -4.13 -12.13
N LEU A 545 12.73 -3.64 -11.24
CA LEU A 545 14.19 -3.65 -11.42
C LEU A 545 14.78 -5.07 -11.43
N ASP A 546 14.05 -6.06 -10.90
CA ASP A 546 14.37 -7.49 -11.02
C ASP A 546 13.86 -8.14 -12.31
N THR A 547 13.39 -7.34 -13.27
CA THR A 547 12.81 -7.74 -14.57
C THR A 547 11.47 -8.46 -14.52
N LEU A 548 10.90 -8.63 -13.33
CA LEU A 548 9.57 -9.20 -13.18
C LEU A 548 8.50 -8.18 -13.49
N ARG A 549 7.42 -8.66 -14.11
CA ARG A 549 6.23 -7.87 -14.36
C ARG A 549 5.18 -8.27 -13.35
N ARG A 550 4.90 -7.38 -12.40
CA ARG A 550 3.84 -7.54 -11.41
C ARG A 550 2.60 -6.78 -11.89
N GLN A 551 1.47 -7.46 -11.96
CA GLN A 551 0.17 -6.89 -12.36
C GLN A 551 -0.42 -6.04 -11.22
N GLY A 552 -1.33 -5.12 -11.54
CA GLY A 552 -2.18 -4.45 -10.57
C GLY A 552 -3.20 -5.39 -9.92
N ASP A 553 -3.98 -4.85 -8.99
CA ASP A 553 -4.95 -5.58 -8.17
C ASP A 553 -6.11 -6.14 -8.99
N ILE A 554 -6.32 -5.61 -10.20
CA ILE A 554 -7.41 -6.04 -11.07
C ILE A 554 -6.97 -7.23 -11.90
N ILE A 555 -7.51 -8.38 -11.52
CA ILE A 555 -7.11 -9.68 -12.05
C ILE A 555 -7.83 -10.02 -13.37
N SER A 556 -9.01 -9.44 -13.64
CA SER A 556 -9.76 -9.62 -14.89
C SER A 556 -9.96 -8.31 -15.66
N GLY A 557 -9.45 -8.25 -16.90
CA GLY A 557 -9.61 -7.10 -17.80
C GLY A 557 -8.44 -6.12 -17.78
N ALA A 558 -8.07 -5.57 -18.94
CA ALA A 558 -6.95 -4.64 -19.09
C ALA A 558 -7.32 -3.16 -18.83
N THR A 559 -8.62 -2.86 -18.75
CA THR A 559 -9.17 -1.48 -18.83
C THR A 559 -9.96 -1.03 -17.63
N THR A 560 -10.32 -1.98 -16.78
CA THR A 560 -11.29 -1.85 -15.69
C THR A 560 -10.77 -1.02 -14.51
N ALA A 561 -9.45 -0.94 -14.33
CA ALA A 561 -8.84 -0.26 -13.19
C ALA A 561 -9.16 1.22 -13.08
N MET A 562 -9.35 1.87 -14.23
CA MET A 562 -9.65 3.29 -14.30
C MET A 562 -11.14 3.55 -14.53
N LEU A 563 -11.99 2.51 -14.51
CA LEU A 563 -13.43 2.66 -14.63
C LEU A 563 -14.06 2.86 -13.25
N PRO A 564 -14.72 4.00 -12.95
CA PRO A 564 -15.49 4.25 -11.73
C PRO A 564 -16.53 3.17 -11.43
N ALA A 565 -17.09 2.52 -12.43
CA ALA A 565 -18.05 1.42 -12.24
C ALA A 565 -17.43 0.18 -11.56
N ASP A 566 -16.12 -0.05 -11.68
CA ASP A 566 -15.44 -1.26 -11.20
C ASP A 566 -14.98 -1.12 -9.74
N VAL A 567 -15.92 -0.80 -8.86
CA VAL A 567 -15.68 -0.51 -7.44
C VAL A 567 -15.24 -1.76 -6.66
N VAL A 568 -15.72 -2.93 -7.06
CA VAL A 568 -15.54 -4.20 -6.32
C VAL A 568 -14.07 -4.65 -6.32
N ASP A 569 -13.28 -4.26 -7.31
CA ASP A 569 -11.88 -4.69 -7.42
C ASP A 569 -10.86 -3.69 -6.84
N ARG A 570 -11.35 -2.60 -6.24
CA ARG A 570 -10.48 -1.59 -5.60
C ARG A 570 -10.26 -1.90 -4.13
N PRO A 571 -9.11 -1.49 -3.57
CA PRO A 571 -8.84 -1.69 -2.15
C PRO A 571 -9.72 -0.80 -1.27
N GLN A 572 -9.88 -1.23 -0.03
CA GLN A 572 -10.56 -0.50 1.03
C GLN A 572 -9.56 0.27 1.90
N ILE A 573 -10.03 1.36 2.48
CA ILE A 573 -9.34 2.03 3.60
C ILE A 573 -10.02 1.57 4.89
N LEU A 574 -9.28 0.85 5.74
CA LEU A 574 -9.88 0.17 6.90
C LEU A 574 -10.23 1.14 8.03
N ASN A 575 -9.37 2.12 8.31
CA ASN A 575 -9.46 3.05 9.43
C ASN A 575 -9.75 2.33 10.76
N ARG A 576 -9.01 1.23 10.98
CA ARG A 576 -9.02 0.47 12.23
C ARG A 576 -7.79 -0.42 12.33
N PRO A 577 -7.41 -0.83 13.55
CA PRO A 577 -6.42 -1.88 13.74
C PRO A 577 -6.72 -3.12 12.90
N PHE A 578 -5.67 -3.73 12.35
CA PHE A 578 -5.80 -4.95 11.57
C PHE A 578 -6.34 -6.09 12.46
N GLN A 579 -7.28 -6.86 11.91
CA GLN A 579 -7.79 -8.10 12.52
C GLN A 579 -6.99 -9.33 12.08
N SER A 580 -6.28 -9.21 10.96
CA SER A 580 -5.28 -10.18 10.52
C SER A 580 -4.12 -9.47 9.84
N LEU A 581 -2.89 -10.00 9.96
CA LEU A 581 -1.73 -9.52 9.23
C LEU A 581 -1.96 -9.46 7.72
N ALA A 582 -2.69 -10.40 7.14
CA ALA A 582 -2.94 -10.37 5.70
C ALA A 582 -3.97 -9.29 5.27
N GLU A 583 -4.56 -8.54 6.20
CA GLU A 583 -5.27 -7.29 5.87
C GLU A 583 -4.31 -6.20 5.36
N LEU A 584 -2.99 -6.35 5.59
CA LEU A 584 -1.97 -5.56 4.91
C LEU A 584 -2.12 -5.61 3.38
N GLY A 585 -2.80 -6.62 2.82
CA GLY A 585 -3.15 -6.68 1.39
C GLY A 585 -4.03 -5.52 0.89
N GLN A 586 -4.58 -4.69 1.78
CA GLN A 586 -5.32 -3.45 1.45
C GLN A 586 -4.42 -2.21 1.36
N VAL A 587 -3.17 -2.30 1.84
CA VAL A 587 -2.22 -1.18 1.89
C VAL A 587 -1.73 -0.84 0.48
N PHE A 588 -1.85 0.43 0.09
CA PHE A 588 -1.37 0.91 -1.20
C PHE A 588 0.16 0.82 -1.32
N ARG A 589 0.66 0.37 -2.48
CA ARG A 589 2.09 0.05 -2.71
C ARG A 589 2.89 1.20 -3.35
N ASP A 590 2.25 2.36 -3.56
CA ASP A 590 2.82 3.49 -4.30
C ASP A 590 3.20 3.13 -5.76
N GLN A 591 2.38 2.29 -6.38
CA GLN A 591 2.38 2.00 -7.81
C GLN A 591 0.93 1.99 -8.30
N PRO A 592 0.65 2.39 -9.54
CA PRO A 592 -0.71 2.46 -10.05
C PRO A 592 -1.46 1.13 -9.85
N TRP A 593 -2.63 1.23 -9.22
CA TRP A 593 -3.57 0.15 -8.97
C TRP A 593 -2.97 -1.06 -8.28
N LYS A 594 -1.97 -0.86 -7.41
CA LYS A 594 -1.33 -1.93 -6.65
C LYS A 594 -1.42 -1.69 -5.16
N THR A 595 -1.89 -2.72 -4.47
CA THR A 595 -1.68 -2.90 -3.04
C THR A 595 -0.60 -3.94 -2.77
N LEU A 596 -0.22 -4.12 -1.51
CA LEU A 596 0.70 -5.20 -1.12
C LEU A 596 0.13 -6.55 -1.59
N ASP A 597 0.97 -7.38 -2.19
CA ASP A 597 0.51 -8.60 -2.86
C ASP A 597 0.53 -9.80 -1.90
N PHE A 598 -0.64 -10.31 -1.50
CA PHE A 598 -0.75 -11.62 -0.83
C PHE A 598 -1.55 -12.64 -1.65
N THR A 599 -1.44 -12.55 -2.98
CA THR A 599 -2.16 -13.42 -3.91
C THR A 599 -1.30 -14.14 -4.92
N THR A 600 -0.04 -13.74 -5.11
CA THR A 600 0.84 -14.38 -6.09
C THR A 600 2.08 -15.01 -5.45
N ALA A 601 2.56 -16.11 -6.05
CA ALA A 601 3.83 -16.72 -5.66
C ALA A 601 5.05 -15.81 -5.92
N SER A 602 4.91 -14.79 -6.77
CA SER A 602 5.92 -13.78 -7.07
C SER A 602 5.84 -12.54 -6.18
N SER A 603 5.02 -12.60 -5.12
CA SER A 603 4.81 -11.50 -4.20
C SER A 603 6.16 -10.97 -3.68
N PRO A 604 6.44 -9.67 -3.87
CA PRO A 604 7.60 -9.03 -3.29
C PRO A 604 7.41 -8.70 -1.81
N ASP A 605 6.18 -8.82 -1.29
CA ASP A 605 5.76 -8.33 0.01
C ASP A 605 5.54 -9.49 1.01
N ALA A 606 5.72 -10.74 0.58
CA ALA A 606 5.47 -11.95 1.35
C ALA A 606 6.11 -11.95 2.75
N GLY A 607 7.30 -11.39 2.88
CA GLY A 607 8.04 -11.37 4.15
C GLY A 607 7.37 -10.59 5.27
N LEU A 608 6.41 -9.72 4.94
CA LEU A 608 5.61 -8.99 5.93
C LEU A 608 4.79 -9.94 6.82
N LEU A 609 4.35 -11.09 6.30
CA LEU A 609 3.60 -12.11 7.06
C LEU A 609 4.43 -12.82 8.14
N ASP A 610 5.76 -12.71 8.08
CA ASP A 610 6.66 -13.40 9.02
C ASP A 610 7.49 -12.42 9.87
N VAL A 611 7.66 -11.17 9.46
CA VAL A 611 8.36 -10.16 10.28
C VAL A 611 7.44 -9.43 11.25
N PHE A 612 6.15 -9.32 10.92
CA PHE A 612 5.16 -8.65 11.75
C PHE A 612 4.26 -9.61 12.51
N THR A 613 3.65 -9.07 13.57
CA THR A 613 2.55 -9.67 14.34
C THR A 613 1.59 -8.56 14.74
N LEU A 614 0.35 -8.90 15.10
CA LEU A 614 -0.60 -7.90 15.60
C LEU A 614 -0.32 -7.51 17.06
N HIS A 615 0.18 -8.46 17.85
CA HIS A 615 0.29 -8.31 19.30
C HIS A 615 1.68 -8.68 19.81
N GLU A 616 2.12 -7.98 20.86
CA GLU A 616 3.40 -8.25 21.50
C GLU A 616 3.28 -9.48 22.40
N SER A 617 3.95 -10.55 22.01
CA SER A 617 4.00 -11.81 22.74
C SER A 617 5.33 -12.51 22.42
N ALA A 618 5.94 -13.18 23.41
CA ALA A 618 7.11 -14.01 23.13
C ALA A 618 6.70 -15.37 22.55
N ASN A 619 5.65 -15.96 23.12
CA ASN A 619 5.08 -17.26 22.75
C ASN A 619 3.57 -17.12 22.62
N GLU A 620 3.00 -17.65 21.54
CA GLU A 620 1.56 -17.59 21.27
C GLU A 620 0.90 -18.96 21.44
N GLY A 621 -0.21 -19.00 22.16
CA GLY A 621 -1.03 -20.20 22.33
C GLY A 621 -2.06 -20.37 21.22
N GLY A 622 -2.51 -21.61 21.00
CA GLY A 622 -3.71 -21.89 20.19
C GLY A 622 -3.51 -21.81 18.67
N LYS A 623 -2.26 -21.73 18.20
CA LYS A 623 -1.93 -21.70 16.77
C LYS A 623 -2.00 -23.08 16.14
N THR A 624 -2.61 -23.23 14.97
CA THR A 624 -2.65 -24.52 14.27
C THR A 624 -1.45 -24.69 13.35
N SER A 625 -0.79 -25.86 13.35
CA SER A 625 0.27 -26.11 12.37
C SER A 625 -0.31 -26.12 10.95
N LEU A 626 0.28 -25.35 10.01
CA LEU A 626 -0.09 -25.46 8.59
C LEU A 626 0.17 -26.86 8.02
N ASN A 627 1.10 -27.60 8.65
CA ASN A 627 1.46 -28.97 8.29
C ASN A 627 0.66 -30.02 9.08
N THR A 628 -0.49 -29.65 9.66
CA THR A 628 -1.29 -30.58 10.46
C THR A 628 -1.87 -31.69 9.60
N SER A 629 -1.84 -32.93 10.12
CA SER A 629 -2.58 -34.05 9.53
C SER A 629 -4.09 -33.99 9.80
N GLN A 630 -4.54 -33.03 10.62
CA GLN A 630 -5.94 -32.87 11.01
C GLN A 630 -6.66 -31.89 10.08
N LYS A 631 -7.12 -32.37 8.91
CA LYS A 631 -7.94 -31.58 7.97
C LYS A 631 -9.10 -30.81 8.64
N PRO A 632 -9.84 -31.39 9.61
CA PRO A 632 -10.95 -30.68 10.22
C PRO A 632 -10.55 -29.36 10.88
N ALA A 633 -9.35 -29.26 11.49
CA ALA A 633 -8.89 -28.00 12.08
C ALA A 633 -8.74 -26.89 11.02
N LEU A 634 -8.16 -27.22 9.86
CA LEU A 634 -8.04 -26.29 8.73
C LEU A 634 -9.42 -25.93 8.14
N THR A 635 -10.33 -26.90 8.06
CA THR A 635 -11.73 -26.67 7.67
C THR A 635 -12.44 -25.71 8.62
N ALA A 636 -12.21 -25.84 9.93
CA ALA A 636 -12.81 -24.95 10.93
C ALA A 636 -12.29 -23.51 10.79
N ILE A 637 -10.98 -23.32 10.56
CA ILE A 637 -10.37 -22.01 10.38
C ILE A 637 -10.95 -21.25 9.18
N LEU A 638 -11.17 -21.93 8.05
CA LEU A 638 -11.78 -21.31 6.87
C LEU A 638 -13.31 -21.24 6.92
N SER A 639 -13.95 -21.91 7.87
CA SER A 639 -15.41 -21.85 7.99
C SER A 639 -15.84 -20.45 8.41
N GLN A 640 -16.86 -19.90 7.76
CA GLN A 640 -17.32 -18.51 7.96
C GLN A 640 -16.33 -17.42 7.55
N ALA A 641 -15.20 -17.75 6.91
CA ALA A 641 -14.31 -16.74 6.36
C ALA A 641 -15.01 -15.95 5.24
N THR A 642 -14.98 -14.62 5.30
CA THR A 642 -15.61 -13.73 4.32
C THR A 642 -14.63 -13.35 3.22
N LYS A 643 -15.09 -13.43 1.97
CA LYS A 643 -14.30 -12.98 0.81
C LYS A 643 -14.09 -11.48 0.81
N ARG A 644 -15.02 -10.74 1.42
CA ARG A 644 -15.01 -9.28 1.52
C ARG A 644 -14.93 -8.85 2.99
N LEU A 645 -14.12 -7.84 3.25
CA LEU A 645 -13.93 -7.22 4.57
C LEU A 645 -15.16 -6.38 4.94
N THR A 646 -15.81 -5.75 3.95
CA THR A 646 -17.16 -5.20 4.11
C THR A 646 -18.21 -6.22 3.67
N ASP A 647 -18.68 -7.05 4.60
CA ASP A 647 -19.81 -7.95 4.38
C ASP A 647 -20.79 -7.89 5.56
N SER A 648 -21.68 -6.90 5.55
CA SER A 648 -22.68 -6.71 6.61
C SER A 648 -23.83 -7.72 6.56
N THR A 649 -23.93 -8.54 5.51
CA THR A 649 -25.05 -9.47 5.28
C THR A 649 -24.64 -10.94 5.34
N GLY A 650 -23.34 -11.23 5.40
CA GLY A 650 -22.78 -12.59 5.30
C GLY A 650 -22.88 -13.19 3.89
N ALA A 651 -23.19 -12.39 2.88
CA ALA A 651 -23.45 -12.86 1.52
C ALA A 651 -22.16 -13.32 0.80
N THR A 652 -21.00 -12.93 1.30
CA THR A 652 -19.69 -13.19 0.67
C THR A 652 -18.87 -14.23 1.44
N VAL A 653 -19.49 -14.91 2.42
CA VAL A 653 -18.89 -16.06 3.12
C VAL A 653 -18.48 -17.14 2.11
N ILE A 654 -17.33 -17.75 2.33
CA ILE A 654 -16.85 -18.85 1.51
C ILE A 654 -17.82 -20.04 1.55
N THR A 655 -18.11 -20.62 0.38
CA THR A 655 -18.97 -21.81 0.30
C THR A 655 -18.25 -23.05 0.81
N SER A 656 -18.99 -24.04 1.33
CA SER A 656 -18.41 -25.31 1.79
C SER A 656 -17.56 -26.00 0.71
N ALA A 657 -18.00 -25.97 -0.55
CA ALA A 657 -17.25 -26.56 -1.66
C ALA A 657 -15.91 -25.85 -1.91
N GLN A 658 -15.89 -24.51 -1.90
CA GLN A 658 -14.65 -23.72 -2.05
C GLN A 658 -13.70 -23.95 -0.88
N ARG A 659 -14.22 -23.90 0.35
CA ARG A 659 -13.46 -24.19 1.58
C ARG A 659 -12.82 -25.59 1.51
N ASP A 660 -13.60 -26.61 1.19
CA ASP A 660 -13.12 -27.99 1.19
C ASP A 660 -12.09 -28.24 0.09
N ALA A 661 -12.24 -27.58 -1.08
CA ALA A 661 -11.23 -27.61 -2.14
C ALA A 661 -9.89 -27.03 -1.67
N ILE A 662 -9.90 -25.86 -1.02
CA ILE A 662 -8.68 -25.19 -0.52
C ILE A 662 -8.01 -26.01 0.58
N VAL A 663 -8.78 -26.55 1.53
CA VAL A 663 -8.23 -27.41 2.60
C VAL A 663 -7.60 -28.68 2.02
N ASN A 664 -8.26 -29.30 1.03
CA ASN A 664 -7.70 -30.47 0.36
C ASN A 664 -6.42 -30.14 -0.41
N ALA A 665 -6.37 -29.00 -1.11
CA ALA A 665 -5.16 -28.53 -1.79
C ALA A 665 -4.01 -28.32 -0.79
N LEU A 666 -4.24 -27.57 0.29
CA LEU A 666 -3.25 -27.33 1.34
C LEU A 666 -2.73 -28.63 1.97
N PHE A 667 -3.63 -29.57 2.28
CA PHE A 667 -3.26 -30.86 2.84
C PHE A 667 -2.40 -31.70 1.88
N ASN A 668 -2.77 -31.74 0.59
CA ASN A 668 -2.01 -32.48 -0.41
C ASN A 668 -0.62 -31.87 -0.63
N ILE A 669 -0.55 -30.53 -0.71
CA ILE A 669 0.72 -29.79 -0.81
C ILE A 669 1.61 -30.12 0.38
N THR A 670 1.12 -29.96 1.61
CA THR A 670 1.92 -30.12 2.83
C THR A 670 2.34 -31.57 3.12
N SER A 671 1.62 -32.57 2.58
CA SER A 671 2.02 -33.97 2.67
C SER A 671 3.25 -34.34 1.83
N THR A 672 3.58 -33.52 0.83
CA THR A 672 4.75 -33.71 -0.04
C THR A 672 5.83 -32.66 0.22
N ASN A 673 5.42 -31.41 0.40
CA ASN A 673 6.27 -30.26 0.65
C ASN A 673 5.80 -29.53 1.90
N PRO A 674 6.27 -29.92 3.10
CA PRO A 674 5.92 -29.23 4.33
C PRO A 674 6.27 -27.74 4.25
N MET A 675 5.36 -26.90 4.72
CA MET A 675 5.61 -25.47 4.87
C MET A 675 6.60 -25.23 6.01
N ILE A 676 7.71 -24.57 5.68
CA ILE A 676 8.79 -24.20 6.59
C ILE A 676 8.56 -22.79 7.14
N ARG A 677 7.96 -21.91 6.33
CA ARG A 677 7.72 -20.49 6.67
C ARG A 677 6.29 -20.09 6.31
N LYS A 678 5.77 -19.03 6.93
CA LYS A 678 4.43 -18.48 6.59
C LYS A 678 4.34 -18.04 5.13
N THR A 679 5.45 -17.58 4.55
CA THR A 679 5.55 -17.21 3.13
C THR A 679 5.30 -18.36 2.17
N ASP A 680 5.44 -19.61 2.62
CA ASP A 680 5.21 -20.78 1.78
C ASP A 680 3.72 -20.93 1.39
N LEU A 681 2.80 -20.30 2.15
CA LEU A 681 1.41 -20.14 1.74
C LEU A 681 1.31 -19.46 0.36
N LEU A 682 2.12 -18.42 0.13
CA LEU A 682 2.12 -17.68 -1.13
C LEU A 682 2.78 -18.47 -2.24
N THR A 683 3.97 -19.03 -1.98
CA THR A 683 4.73 -19.73 -3.02
C THR A 683 4.13 -21.08 -3.41
N GLN A 684 3.37 -21.73 -2.51
CA GLN A 684 2.83 -23.08 -2.75
C GLN A 684 1.29 -23.11 -2.93
N LEU A 685 0.51 -22.33 -2.18
CA LEU A 685 -0.96 -22.42 -2.19
C LEU A 685 -1.64 -21.29 -3.00
N ALA A 686 -1.12 -20.06 -3.01
CA ALA A 686 -1.84 -18.92 -3.59
C ALA A 686 -2.16 -19.05 -5.09
N ASN A 687 -1.30 -19.76 -5.84
CA ASN A 687 -1.50 -20.04 -7.25
C ASN A 687 -2.35 -21.29 -7.53
N ASP A 688 -2.76 -22.03 -6.50
CA ASP A 688 -3.61 -23.21 -6.68
C ASP A 688 -4.97 -22.82 -7.27
N LEU A 689 -5.54 -23.69 -8.10
CA LEU A 689 -6.81 -23.41 -8.75
C LEU A 689 -7.94 -23.18 -7.74
N SER A 690 -7.92 -23.87 -6.59
CA SER A 690 -8.92 -23.69 -5.53
C SER A 690 -8.93 -22.28 -4.91
N VAL A 691 -7.80 -21.58 -4.96
CA VAL A 691 -7.66 -20.19 -4.49
C VAL A 691 -7.97 -19.22 -5.62
N THR A 692 -7.39 -19.42 -6.81
CA THR A 692 -7.52 -18.46 -7.92
C THR A 692 -8.95 -18.34 -8.46
N VAL A 693 -9.80 -19.38 -8.31
CA VAL A 693 -11.22 -19.33 -8.70
C VAL A 693 -12.13 -18.59 -7.69
N LEU A 694 -11.59 -18.08 -6.58
CA LEU A 694 -12.39 -17.34 -5.59
C LEU A 694 -12.91 -15.99 -6.10
N GLY A 695 -12.30 -15.46 -7.15
CA GLY A 695 -12.67 -14.19 -7.78
C GLY A 695 -11.51 -13.21 -7.79
N ASN A 696 -11.78 -11.99 -7.35
CA ASN A 696 -10.83 -10.87 -7.30
C ASN A 696 -9.78 -11.01 -6.19
N LYS A 697 -8.86 -10.03 -6.12
CA LYS A 697 -7.72 -10.05 -5.18
C LYS A 697 -8.17 -10.24 -3.74
N GLU A 698 -9.10 -9.43 -3.25
CA GLU A 698 -9.55 -9.49 -1.86
C GLU A 698 -10.17 -10.84 -1.49
N ALA A 699 -10.93 -11.44 -2.43
CA ALA A 699 -11.51 -12.76 -2.24
C ALA A 699 -10.44 -13.86 -2.15
N ARG A 700 -9.35 -13.76 -2.94
CA ARG A 700 -8.21 -14.69 -2.88
C ARG A 700 -7.42 -14.52 -1.58
N GLU A 701 -7.24 -13.29 -1.13
CA GLU A 701 -6.53 -12.97 0.12
C GLU A 701 -7.26 -13.44 1.37
N LEU A 702 -8.55 -13.82 1.29
CA LEU A 702 -9.24 -14.41 2.43
C LEU A 702 -8.50 -15.62 3.00
N VAL A 703 -7.84 -16.42 2.14
CA VAL A 703 -7.07 -17.59 2.57
C VAL A 703 -5.90 -17.16 3.45
N MET A 704 -5.21 -16.09 3.06
CA MET A 704 -4.10 -15.52 3.84
C MET A 704 -4.60 -14.86 5.12
N ARG A 705 -5.74 -14.14 5.08
CA ARG A 705 -6.37 -13.56 6.29
C ARG A 705 -6.77 -14.63 7.30
N ALA A 706 -7.30 -15.76 6.82
CA ALA A 706 -7.69 -16.85 7.70
C ALA A 706 -6.47 -17.54 8.33
N PHE A 707 -5.41 -17.79 7.56
CA PHE A 707 -4.29 -18.63 8.00
C PHE A 707 -3.09 -17.90 8.59
N SER A 708 -2.80 -16.66 8.20
CA SER A 708 -1.55 -15.98 8.57
C SER A 708 -1.36 -15.83 10.08
N ASP A 709 -2.43 -15.54 10.82
CA ASP A 709 -2.37 -15.39 12.27
C ASP A 709 -2.82 -16.62 13.04
N THR A 710 -3.79 -17.39 12.54
CA THR A 710 -4.30 -18.57 13.27
C THR A 710 -3.37 -19.78 13.14
N CYS A 711 -2.49 -19.79 12.14
CA CYS A 711 -1.59 -20.89 11.87
C CYS A 711 -0.11 -20.54 12.04
N GLN A 712 0.70 -21.58 12.23
CA GLN A 712 2.15 -21.50 12.45
C GLN A 712 2.91 -22.54 11.63
N THR A 713 4.18 -22.25 11.37
CA THR A 713 5.15 -23.14 10.73
C THR A 713 6.43 -23.34 11.54
N ARG A 714 6.62 -22.55 12.61
CA ARG A 714 7.89 -22.42 13.33
C ARG A 714 8.08 -23.44 14.46
N SER A 715 7.01 -23.98 15.04
CA SER A 715 7.12 -24.86 16.21
C SER A 715 6.58 -26.26 15.94
N TRP A 716 7.35 -27.29 16.32
CA TRP A 716 6.82 -28.64 16.49
C TRP A 716 6.08 -28.72 17.82
N ASN A 717 4.80 -29.08 17.76
CA ASN A 717 3.99 -29.33 18.93
C ASN A 717 3.74 -30.83 19.02
N LEU A 718 4.29 -31.45 20.06
CA LEU A 718 4.30 -32.89 20.22
C LEU A 718 3.60 -33.26 21.53
N LEU A 719 2.84 -34.34 21.51
CA LEU A 719 2.39 -35.06 22.68
C LEU A 719 3.20 -36.36 22.76
N ILE A 720 3.87 -36.57 23.87
CA ILE A 720 4.62 -37.79 24.17
C ILE A 720 3.84 -38.53 25.25
N ASP A 721 3.43 -39.75 24.92
CA ASP A 721 2.79 -40.68 25.84
C ASP A 721 3.88 -41.48 26.57
N LEU A 722 4.09 -41.19 27.85
CA LEU A 722 5.21 -41.72 28.62
C LEU A 722 4.71 -42.63 29.74
N VAL A 723 4.95 -43.94 29.58
CA VAL A 723 4.74 -44.94 30.63
C VAL A 723 6.08 -45.23 31.31
N ALA A 724 6.21 -44.82 32.57
CA ALA A 724 7.38 -45.06 33.39
C ALA A 724 7.13 -46.24 34.32
N GLN A 725 7.85 -47.35 34.09
CA GLN A 725 7.74 -48.57 34.89
C GLN A 725 8.98 -48.75 35.77
N SER A 726 8.75 -49.13 37.02
CA SER A 726 9.75 -49.56 37.99
C SER A 726 9.51 -51.03 38.33
N GLY A 727 10.56 -51.78 38.63
CA GLY A 727 10.46 -53.22 38.78
C GLY A 727 11.82 -53.91 38.80
N ARG A 728 11.82 -55.24 38.62
CA ARG A 728 13.03 -56.06 38.69
C ARG A 728 13.03 -57.20 37.68
N TYR A 729 14.23 -57.71 37.38
CA TYR A 729 14.38 -58.97 36.66
C TYR A 729 14.36 -60.16 37.65
N PRO A 730 13.53 -61.19 37.44
CA PRO A 730 13.59 -62.40 38.24
C PRO A 730 14.92 -63.12 37.97
N PRO A 731 15.42 -63.96 38.91
CA PRO A 731 16.70 -64.68 38.74
C PRO A 731 16.77 -65.58 37.50
N THR A 732 15.63 -65.95 36.93
CA THR A 732 15.51 -66.77 35.72
C THR A 732 15.42 -65.96 34.42
N ALA A 733 15.41 -64.62 34.48
CA ALA A 733 15.32 -63.79 33.30
C ALA A 733 16.61 -63.87 32.46
N SER A 734 16.47 -64.23 31.19
CA SER A 734 17.56 -64.29 30.22
C SER A 734 17.50 -63.17 29.17
N SER A 735 16.54 -62.23 29.28
CA SER A 735 16.39 -61.10 28.37
C SER A 735 15.67 -59.90 29.02
N LEU A 736 15.75 -58.74 28.36
CA LEU A 736 15.06 -57.51 28.78
C LEU A 736 13.53 -57.65 28.86
N ALA A 737 12.94 -58.59 28.10
CA ALA A 737 11.50 -58.86 28.13
C ALA A 737 11.05 -59.56 29.43
N GLY A 738 11.97 -60.08 30.24
CA GLY A 738 11.66 -60.69 31.53
C GLY A 738 11.47 -59.69 32.67
N PHE A 739 11.36 -58.39 32.39
CA PHE A 739 11.20 -57.35 33.42
C PHE A 739 9.84 -57.50 34.10
N LEU A 740 9.84 -57.72 35.41
CA LEU A 740 8.63 -57.72 36.22
C LEU A 740 8.37 -56.30 36.72
N VAL A 741 7.27 -55.70 36.26
CA VAL A 741 6.83 -54.38 36.68
C VAL A 741 6.24 -54.45 38.08
N GLU A 742 6.74 -53.63 39.00
CA GLU A 742 6.29 -53.51 40.39
C GLU A 742 5.59 -52.16 40.67
N GLY A 743 5.82 -51.14 39.82
CA GLY A 743 5.10 -49.87 39.85
C GLY A 743 5.10 -49.22 38.48
N GLU A 744 3.99 -48.58 38.13
CA GLU A 744 3.81 -47.89 36.85
C GLU A 744 3.25 -46.49 37.10
N GLN A 745 3.77 -45.52 36.36
CA GLN A 745 3.24 -44.16 36.33
C GLN A 745 3.13 -43.70 34.88
N HIS A 746 2.00 -43.11 34.54
CA HIS A 746 1.70 -42.70 33.17
C HIS A 746 1.60 -41.17 33.09
N TYR A 747 2.27 -40.59 32.09
CA TYR A 747 2.33 -39.15 31.85
C TYR A 747 2.04 -38.80 30.40
N TRP A 748 1.30 -37.71 30.20
CA TRP A 748 1.22 -37.01 28.92
C TRP A 748 2.14 -35.80 28.97
N VAL A 749 3.23 -35.85 28.20
CA VAL A 749 4.20 -34.76 28.07
C VAL A 749 3.93 -34.00 26.78
N HIS A 750 3.41 -32.79 26.92
CA HIS A 750 3.27 -31.85 25.83
C HIS A 750 4.54 -31.00 25.73
N VAL A 751 5.11 -30.90 24.53
CA VAL A 751 6.32 -30.11 24.30
C VAL A 751 6.19 -29.33 22.99
N ALA A 752 6.58 -28.06 23.04
CA ALA A 752 6.75 -27.21 21.88
C ALA A 752 8.25 -26.98 21.64
N ILE A 753 8.72 -27.26 20.43
CA ILE A 753 10.13 -27.15 20.03
C ILE A 753 10.23 -26.21 18.84
N ASP A 754 11.10 -25.21 18.90
CA ASP A 754 11.40 -24.34 17.76
C ASP A 754 12.14 -25.14 16.68
N ARG A 755 11.63 -25.14 15.45
CA ARG A 755 12.14 -25.96 14.36
C ARG A 755 13.53 -25.52 13.88
N PHE A 756 13.89 -24.26 14.09
CA PHE A 756 15.14 -23.69 13.60
C PHE A 756 16.27 -23.81 14.61
N THR A 757 15.99 -23.60 15.89
CA THR A 757 17.01 -23.66 16.96
C THR A 757 17.03 -25.00 17.71
N GLY A 758 15.96 -25.80 17.63
CA GLY A 758 15.81 -27.05 18.41
C GLY A 758 15.53 -26.81 19.90
N GLN A 759 15.36 -25.56 20.32
CA GLN A 759 15.10 -25.23 21.73
C GLN A 759 13.65 -25.55 22.11
N VAL A 760 13.46 -26.00 23.35
CA VAL A 760 12.13 -26.18 23.95
C VAL A 760 11.55 -24.81 24.27
N VAL A 761 10.45 -24.47 23.59
CA VAL A 761 9.73 -23.21 23.72
C VAL A 761 8.80 -23.23 24.93
N ASP A 762 8.11 -24.36 25.13
CA ASP A 762 7.21 -24.58 26.26
C ASP A 762 7.04 -26.09 26.51
N LYS A 763 6.68 -26.46 27.74
CA LYS A 763 6.37 -27.84 28.11
C LYS A 763 5.28 -27.90 29.17
N GLN A 764 4.40 -28.88 29.05
CA GLN A 764 3.38 -29.19 30.04
C GLN A 764 3.36 -30.70 30.28
N ILE A 765 3.36 -31.12 31.55
CA ILE A 765 3.32 -32.54 31.92
C ILE A 765 2.03 -32.78 32.68
N GLU A 766 1.24 -33.74 32.22
CA GLU A 766 0.00 -34.19 32.86
C GLU A 766 0.18 -35.62 33.38
N VAL A 767 -0.21 -35.88 34.62
CA VAL A 767 -0.28 -37.25 35.15
C VAL A 767 -1.58 -37.87 34.67
N VAL A 768 -1.50 -39.04 34.03
CA VAL A 768 -2.69 -39.81 33.64
C VAL A 768 -3.15 -40.58 34.87
N ASN A 769 -4.36 -40.24 35.35
CA ASN A 769 -5.05 -40.99 36.38
C ASN A 769 -6.17 -41.77 35.70
N GLU A 770 -6.04 -43.09 35.64
CA GLU A 770 -7.07 -44.00 35.10
C GLU A 770 -8.19 -44.29 36.10
#